data_AF-A0AAV0VIW2-F1
#
_entry.id   AF-A0AAV0VIW2-F1
#
_cell.length_a   1.000
_cell.length_b   1.000
_cell.length_c   1.000
_cell.angle_alpha   90.00
_cell.angle_beta   90.00
_cell.angle_gamma   90.00
#
_symmetry.space_group_name_H-M   'P 1'
#
loop_
_entity.id
_entity.type
_entity.pdbx_description
1 polymer ?
#
loop_
_entity_poly.entity_id
_entity_poly.type
_entity_poly.pdbx_seq_one_letter_code
_entity_poly.pdbx_strand_id
1 'polypeptide(L)'
;MRFNKQEMITLAQQPSNKFDKEGLLFVRERQEGFFRRTETNFERWCRLRGNLLFYLKSHDQLSDLLGVIVLQNYSVQLDESPPEGPFSFQIVFENGICQQIAAHTEPERDSWLEAIKQASYEIMRARLLDLRRQLEVKRKPDLDINMWRLRKNQPKLDLTKVPLCEICFSCDNLMCDGHGRSPNPAIVVSICIPSENVWINYANTEVIIDNSNPTFLRTIWLQCSDGLTEDCILRVSVYDVRECISGTAVKMGHCETTLCSLLETTHSGNNGQRVRLPLSSPSIRSDLDKIIGFVSMTICRPDKQIGHNMSTESTPCKSLMYNNHNFPMVNHRRTQSLPPRLGSRLRVPLQNYLYLLFDNVSFVTYRFHSGLRGDISVYEIMAESKLCFYLPQQLLNIWILEEKELLQEVSGMGELSEPWHSKQVELLDRHLQLLHLYSQAKQNLENQKGVHFKPSSRKNDRSLEFAPTNLHLQRIWVQNDTLKKSGFYDTITVGAFTAHSHKSKTGGLIKLLQQLKEAPLKTNGHAMASSKITMAFDAIQAIKLLRREVVDAMKILLNLAKDKQTAGMMPICNDMISKTRILLSLWDPKLVEEALNFIEEHKVTPVLCDDNESTKNTSNYHVSPFKRIASQINFDLQSPDTEDLYTPESPKCLRNFMKFDSKEIQEENDLSGNEDQQQFIVFPESKGEMDNNQEDANHFSGSKENSLPNESGNGMKTGQFLDTYSMCNSPSANYYKPTEEPEPWELTQLNIEASIMCLVSKVKFLCGRCNSPAVRLRSQRSHSFRSNSSINQATNCHQPVSLDSRITQISNNEAQTTTNNNAPSRNKFTEGLDFSLMTDWGSELKPSMRKLRQAMDGLLKTARLTHSVFRVQEDKRSAERSCNVRYRRHVCFSQALTALVSGLMARLWCQKPEPEFLYVLSSIGCLASFECLLSYYGNEIDMWGDMAIAIEDLATVNFTLLPLSQAVRENPKDEIMPRIVGSKNSLCVLLPVPDLIQSLLPSKNIAPFRVTPVFFNMGINEMATIAENLGNTKPQDSSNIDNFERLNEFCSRYRKLNLSNNGDCERQGTSIAELMSNLKDSLQSSKSKNVEILQTAAIVCRRLKGLRFTSCKSAKDRTGMSVTLEQCSILNLEYGLAESEIQRALDCMRSEGCRRENAYKNTGVRKYAFNRLQHFTLPQMYRPPAGTYGSSQT
;
A
#
# COMPACT_ATOMS: atom_id res chain seq x y z
N MET A 1 10.71 -32.17 -35.09
CA MET A 1 9.26 -32.14 -34.78
C MET A 1 8.73 -33.57 -34.84
N ARG A 2 7.70 -33.94 -34.05
CA ARG A 2 6.94 -35.19 -34.28
C ARG A 2 5.71 -34.81 -35.09
N PHE A 3 5.68 -35.18 -36.37
CA PHE A 3 4.50 -35.02 -37.22
C PHE A 3 3.64 -36.27 -37.14
N ASN A 4 2.32 -36.12 -37.06
CA ASN A 4 1.40 -37.24 -37.16
C ASN A 4 1.34 -37.72 -38.62
N LYS A 5 1.64 -39.01 -38.86
CA LYS A 5 1.64 -39.60 -40.21
C LYS A 5 0.28 -39.42 -40.92
N GLN A 6 -0.82 -39.53 -40.18
CA GLN A 6 -2.17 -39.36 -40.74
C GLN A 6 -2.43 -37.92 -41.18
N GLU A 7 -2.07 -36.93 -40.37
CA GLU A 7 -2.22 -35.51 -40.72
C GLU A 7 -1.40 -35.11 -41.95
N MET A 8 -0.18 -35.65 -42.10
CA MET A 8 0.67 -35.38 -43.27
C MET A 8 0.10 -35.99 -44.56
N ILE A 9 -0.52 -37.17 -44.49
CA ILE A 9 -1.24 -37.76 -45.63
C ILE A 9 -2.46 -36.89 -45.98
N THR A 10 -3.27 -36.50 -45.00
CA THR A 10 -4.44 -35.63 -45.20
C THR A 10 -4.06 -34.26 -45.77
N LEU A 11 -2.88 -33.72 -45.44
CA LEU A 11 -2.35 -32.49 -46.02
C LEU A 11 -1.89 -32.68 -47.48
N ALA A 12 -1.21 -33.79 -47.78
CA ALA A 12 -0.71 -34.11 -49.11
C ALA A 12 -1.81 -34.43 -50.13
N GLN A 13 -2.99 -34.89 -49.69
CA GLN A 13 -4.13 -35.28 -50.54
C GLN A 13 -5.14 -34.14 -50.80
N GLN A 14 -4.87 -32.91 -50.36
CA GLN A 14 -5.75 -31.76 -50.61
C GLN A 14 -5.83 -31.38 -52.10
N PRO A 15 -6.87 -30.65 -52.55
CA PRO A 15 -6.98 -30.21 -53.94
C PRO A 15 -5.85 -29.24 -54.33
N SER A 16 -5.48 -29.22 -55.62
CA SER A 16 -4.31 -28.47 -56.14
C SER A 16 -4.32 -26.97 -55.87
N ASN A 17 -5.50 -26.36 -55.71
CA ASN A 17 -5.63 -24.95 -55.32
C ASN A 17 -5.18 -24.63 -53.87
N LYS A 18 -4.65 -25.62 -53.13
CA LYS A 18 -4.05 -25.46 -51.79
C LYS A 18 -2.53 -25.59 -51.77
N PHE A 19 -1.89 -25.76 -52.94
CA PHE A 19 -0.45 -25.90 -53.09
C PHE A 19 0.11 -24.71 -53.87
N ASP A 20 1.35 -24.33 -53.55
CA ASP A 20 2.04 -23.20 -54.16
C ASP A 20 2.65 -23.58 -55.52
N LYS A 21 3.05 -24.84 -55.69
CA LYS A 21 3.45 -25.43 -56.97
C LYS A 21 3.28 -26.95 -56.98
N GLU A 22 2.93 -27.51 -58.13
CA GLU A 22 2.83 -28.96 -58.39
C GLU A 22 3.50 -29.30 -59.72
N GLY A 23 3.97 -30.54 -59.89
CA GLY A 23 4.72 -30.94 -61.09
C GLY A 23 5.54 -32.22 -60.90
N LEU A 24 6.12 -32.71 -61.99
CA LEU A 24 6.84 -33.97 -62.04
C LEU A 24 8.34 -33.71 -61.86
N LEU A 25 8.99 -34.38 -60.90
CA LEU A 25 10.41 -34.21 -60.62
C LEU A 25 11.10 -35.55 -60.39
N PHE A 26 12.36 -35.64 -60.77
CA PHE A 26 13.24 -36.73 -60.38
C PHE A 26 13.77 -36.47 -58.97
N VAL A 27 13.49 -37.39 -58.03
CA VAL A 27 13.99 -37.34 -56.65
C VAL A 27 14.99 -38.47 -56.46
N ARG A 28 16.21 -38.16 -56.00
CA ARG A 28 17.24 -39.16 -55.70
C ARG A 28 16.94 -39.86 -54.38
N GLU A 29 16.60 -41.15 -54.44
CA GLU A 29 16.30 -41.96 -53.25
C GLU A 29 17.45 -42.93 -52.94
N ARG A 30 17.67 -43.19 -51.64
CA ARG A 30 18.65 -44.18 -51.15
C ARG A 30 17.96 -45.50 -50.88
N GLN A 31 18.37 -46.58 -51.55
CA GLN A 31 17.96 -47.93 -51.18
C GLN A 31 18.97 -48.59 -50.22
N GLU A 32 18.49 -49.12 -49.11
CA GLU A 32 19.28 -49.95 -48.19
C GLU A 32 19.18 -51.43 -48.59
N GLY A 33 20.03 -51.84 -49.53
CA GLY A 33 20.28 -53.25 -49.83
C GLY A 33 21.41 -53.82 -48.97
N PHE A 34 21.28 -55.07 -48.52
CA PHE A 34 22.16 -55.67 -47.49
C PHE A 34 23.67 -55.72 -47.83
N PHE A 35 24.08 -55.50 -49.09
CA PHE A 35 25.50 -55.52 -49.51
C PHE A 35 25.97 -54.45 -50.50
N ARG A 36 25.12 -53.55 -51.03
CA ARG A 36 25.54 -52.37 -51.83
C ARG A 36 24.58 -51.19 -51.65
N ARG A 37 25.14 -49.99 -51.50
CA ARG A 37 24.40 -48.72 -51.60
C ARG A 37 24.37 -48.28 -53.06
N THR A 38 23.19 -48.31 -53.67
CA THR A 38 22.92 -47.71 -54.98
C THR A 38 21.91 -46.59 -54.79
N GLU A 39 22.27 -45.38 -55.22
CA GLU A 39 21.39 -44.21 -55.23
C GLU A 39 20.78 -44.09 -56.63
N THR A 40 19.46 -44.01 -56.71
CA THR A 40 18.73 -44.00 -57.99
C THR A 40 17.74 -42.86 -58.02
N ASN A 41 17.73 -42.12 -59.14
CA ASN A 41 16.74 -41.07 -59.38
C ASN A 41 15.43 -41.72 -59.80
N PHE A 42 14.35 -41.41 -59.08
CA PHE A 42 13.01 -41.83 -59.45
C PHE A 42 12.14 -40.64 -59.81
N GLU A 43 11.32 -40.81 -60.83
CA GLU A 43 10.26 -39.87 -61.15
C GLU A 43 9.17 -39.91 -60.06
N ARG A 44 8.77 -38.72 -59.60
CA ARG A 44 7.83 -38.51 -58.49
C ARG A 44 6.93 -37.31 -58.79
N TRP A 45 5.67 -37.41 -58.39
CA TRP A 45 4.78 -36.25 -58.40
C TRP A 45 5.05 -35.40 -57.15
N CYS A 46 5.53 -34.17 -57.33
CA CYS A 46 5.92 -33.28 -56.26
C CYS A 46 4.89 -32.16 -56.05
N ARG A 47 4.57 -31.87 -54.79
CA ARG A 47 3.60 -30.84 -54.40
C ARG A 47 4.20 -29.99 -53.27
N LEU A 48 4.39 -28.69 -53.52
CA LEU A 48 4.95 -27.73 -52.56
C LEU A 48 3.83 -26.94 -51.88
N ARG A 49 3.90 -26.82 -50.55
CA ARG A 49 2.96 -26.03 -49.77
C ARG A 49 3.63 -25.45 -48.52
N GLY A 50 3.77 -24.13 -48.48
CA GLY A 50 4.64 -23.47 -47.50
C GLY A 50 6.02 -24.12 -47.52
N ASN A 51 6.58 -24.39 -46.34
CA ASN A 51 7.88 -25.05 -46.20
C ASN A 51 7.85 -26.59 -46.29
N LEU A 52 6.80 -27.19 -46.89
CA LEU A 52 6.65 -28.65 -47.05
C LEU A 52 6.60 -29.03 -48.52
N LEU A 53 7.59 -29.78 -48.98
CA LEU A 53 7.63 -30.37 -50.32
C LEU A 53 7.32 -31.88 -50.21
N PHE A 54 6.09 -32.24 -50.57
CA PHE A 54 5.64 -33.63 -50.59
C PHE A 54 6.04 -34.28 -51.92
N TYR A 55 6.38 -35.57 -51.90
CA TYR A 55 6.58 -36.36 -53.11
C TYR A 55 5.80 -37.68 -53.04
N LEU A 56 5.03 -37.95 -54.09
CA LEU A 56 4.06 -39.03 -54.19
C LEU A 56 4.44 -39.99 -55.34
N LYS A 57 3.88 -41.20 -55.28
CA LYS A 57 4.16 -42.28 -56.25
C LYS A 57 3.55 -42.03 -57.64
N SER A 58 2.42 -41.33 -57.72
CA SER A 58 1.72 -40.97 -58.95
C SER A 58 1.04 -39.60 -58.82
N HIS A 59 0.50 -39.09 -59.92
CA HIS A 59 -0.30 -37.86 -59.99
C HIS A 59 -1.67 -37.97 -59.29
N ASP A 60 -2.13 -39.17 -58.96
CA ASP A 60 -3.46 -39.38 -58.39
C ASP A 60 -3.61 -38.70 -57.03
N GLN A 61 -4.75 -38.05 -56.79
CA GLN A 61 -5.00 -37.32 -55.54
C GLN A 61 -4.97 -38.22 -54.29
N LEU A 62 -5.22 -39.52 -54.45
CA LEU A 62 -5.16 -40.55 -53.41
C LEU A 62 -3.84 -41.36 -53.41
N SER A 63 -2.83 -40.94 -54.18
CA SER A 63 -1.56 -41.65 -54.28
C SER A 63 -0.83 -41.74 -52.94
N ASP A 64 -0.03 -42.80 -52.77
CA ASP A 64 0.78 -43.01 -51.57
C ASP A 64 1.81 -41.90 -51.39
N LEU A 65 1.79 -41.26 -50.22
CA LEU A 65 2.81 -40.31 -49.80
C LEU A 65 4.11 -41.07 -49.47
N LEU A 66 5.12 -40.95 -50.34
CA LEU A 66 6.41 -41.62 -50.17
C LEU A 66 7.32 -40.85 -49.20
N GLY A 67 7.24 -39.53 -49.19
CA GLY A 67 7.93 -38.71 -48.20
C GLY A 67 7.64 -37.22 -48.29
N VAL A 68 8.24 -36.47 -47.38
CA VAL A 68 8.12 -35.02 -47.28
C VAL A 68 9.47 -34.41 -46.90
N ILE A 69 9.89 -33.41 -47.68
CA ILE A 69 11.09 -32.62 -47.42
C ILE A 69 10.64 -31.34 -46.71
N VAL A 70 11.21 -31.07 -45.54
CA VAL A 70 10.90 -29.87 -44.74
C VAL A 70 11.94 -28.80 -45.05
N LEU A 71 11.53 -27.74 -45.75
CA LEU A 71 12.39 -26.67 -46.24
C LEU A 71 12.68 -25.65 -45.12
N GLN A 72 13.57 -26.02 -44.20
CA GLN A 72 14.13 -25.14 -43.16
C GLN A 72 15.65 -25.21 -43.21
N ASN A 73 16.32 -24.06 -42.98
CA ASN A 73 17.78 -23.94 -42.89
C ASN A 73 18.51 -24.69 -44.03
N TYR A 74 18.15 -24.34 -45.26
CA TYR A 74 18.70 -24.94 -46.48
C TYR A 74 19.22 -23.86 -47.42
N SER A 75 20.23 -24.22 -48.21
CA SER A 75 20.65 -23.51 -49.41
C SER A 75 20.32 -24.36 -50.64
N VAL A 76 20.25 -23.74 -51.81
CA VAL A 76 20.06 -24.46 -53.07
C VAL A 76 21.26 -24.21 -53.96
N GLN A 77 21.94 -25.29 -54.33
CA GLN A 77 23.09 -25.29 -55.22
C GLN A 77 22.66 -25.84 -56.59
N LEU A 78 23.13 -25.20 -57.65
CA LEU A 78 22.97 -25.71 -59.02
C LEU A 78 24.07 -26.74 -59.27
N ASP A 79 23.71 -27.88 -59.88
CA ASP A 79 24.69 -28.81 -60.42
C ASP A 79 25.14 -28.34 -61.81
N GLU A 80 26.41 -28.51 -62.13
CA GLU A 80 26.91 -28.45 -63.51
C GLU A 80 26.42 -29.69 -64.28
N SER A 81 25.19 -29.62 -64.79
CA SER A 81 24.54 -30.72 -65.51
C SER A 81 25.04 -30.78 -66.98
N PRO A 82 25.31 -31.99 -67.52
CA PRO A 82 25.73 -32.15 -68.91
C PRO A 82 24.59 -31.80 -69.89
N PRO A 83 24.90 -31.42 -71.14
CA PRO A 83 23.93 -30.82 -72.08
C PRO A 83 22.78 -31.73 -72.55
N GLU A 84 22.81 -33.04 -72.23
CA GLU A 84 21.77 -34.01 -72.58
C GLU A 84 21.37 -34.88 -71.37
N GLY A 85 21.03 -34.24 -70.24
CA GLY A 85 20.56 -34.91 -69.02
C GLY A 85 19.50 -34.11 -68.26
N PRO A 86 18.79 -34.72 -67.28
CA PRO A 86 17.77 -34.03 -66.51
C PRO A 86 18.40 -32.91 -65.65
N PHE A 87 17.81 -31.73 -65.71
CA PHE A 87 18.38 -30.49 -65.17
C PHE A 87 18.34 -30.50 -63.64
N SER A 88 19.46 -30.84 -63.01
CA SER A 88 19.55 -31.09 -61.57
C SER A 88 19.90 -29.88 -60.72
N PHE A 89 19.44 -29.92 -59.47
CA PHE A 89 19.80 -29.01 -58.40
C PHE A 89 19.81 -29.77 -57.05
N GLN A 90 20.51 -29.21 -56.08
CA GLN A 90 20.71 -29.83 -54.78
C GLN A 90 20.21 -28.92 -53.66
N ILE A 91 19.32 -29.44 -52.82
CA ILE A 91 18.90 -28.81 -51.57
C ILE A 91 19.88 -29.26 -50.49
N VAL A 92 20.69 -28.35 -49.96
CA VAL A 92 21.74 -28.61 -48.97
C VAL A 92 21.32 -28.01 -47.63
N PHE A 93 21.12 -28.87 -46.62
CA PHE A 93 20.72 -28.49 -45.27
C PHE A 93 21.95 -28.24 -44.37
N GLU A 94 21.83 -27.35 -43.37
CA GLU A 94 22.91 -27.02 -42.42
C GLU A 94 23.52 -28.24 -41.69
N ASN A 95 22.77 -29.33 -41.55
CA ASN A 95 23.23 -30.58 -40.93
C ASN A 95 24.05 -31.48 -41.88
N GLY A 96 24.43 -30.99 -43.06
CA GLY A 96 25.19 -31.72 -44.07
C GLY A 96 24.39 -32.74 -44.89
N ILE A 97 23.08 -32.89 -44.63
CA ILE A 97 22.20 -33.69 -45.50
C ILE A 97 21.97 -32.89 -46.79
N CYS A 98 22.05 -33.59 -47.92
CA CYS A 98 21.73 -33.03 -49.22
C CYS A 98 20.72 -33.90 -49.94
N GLN A 99 19.75 -33.27 -50.60
CA GLN A 99 18.74 -33.92 -51.42
C GLN A 99 18.86 -33.41 -52.86
N GLN A 100 19.24 -34.30 -53.77
CA GLN A 100 19.31 -33.99 -55.20
C GLN A 100 17.93 -34.19 -55.84
N ILE A 101 17.55 -33.23 -56.68
CA ILE A 101 16.28 -33.17 -57.40
C ILE A 101 16.61 -32.73 -58.85
N ALA A 102 15.88 -33.22 -59.85
CA ALA A 102 16.02 -32.74 -61.22
C ALA A 102 14.67 -32.58 -61.93
N ALA A 103 14.61 -31.66 -62.89
CA ALA A 103 13.45 -31.44 -63.75
C ALA A 103 13.70 -31.94 -65.18
N HIS A 104 12.63 -32.13 -65.95
CA HIS A 104 12.71 -32.53 -67.37
C HIS A 104 13.26 -31.41 -68.27
N THR A 105 13.06 -30.16 -67.90
CA THR A 105 13.50 -28.99 -68.69
C THR A 105 14.11 -27.91 -67.81
N GLU A 106 15.01 -27.11 -68.38
CA GLU A 106 15.63 -25.95 -67.73
C GLU A 106 14.62 -24.92 -67.18
N PRO A 107 13.61 -24.44 -67.95
CA PRO A 107 12.62 -23.50 -67.40
C PRO A 107 11.78 -24.10 -66.26
N GLU A 108 11.55 -25.41 -66.28
CA GLU A 108 10.86 -26.09 -65.18
C GLU A 108 11.75 -26.14 -63.92
N ARG A 109 13.04 -26.48 -64.06
CA ARG A 109 14.06 -26.39 -62.99
C ARG A 109 14.03 -25.01 -62.35
N ASP A 110 14.16 -23.96 -63.14
CA ASP A 110 14.30 -22.58 -62.64
C ASP A 110 13.03 -22.08 -61.94
N SER A 111 11.86 -22.40 -62.50
CA SER A 111 10.57 -22.12 -61.85
C SER A 111 10.39 -22.92 -60.54
N TRP A 112 10.94 -24.13 -60.42
CA TRP A 112 10.94 -24.89 -59.16
C TRP A 112 11.94 -24.33 -58.15
N LEU A 113 13.13 -23.91 -58.60
CA LEU A 113 14.12 -23.23 -57.79
C LEU A 113 13.57 -21.94 -57.18
N GLU A 114 12.84 -21.15 -57.97
CA GLU A 114 12.18 -19.93 -57.49
C GLU A 114 11.11 -20.26 -56.44
N ALA A 115 10.19 -21.18 -56.74
CA ALA A 115 9.13 -21.58 -55.80
C ALA A 115 9.71 -22.12 -54.49
N ILE A 116 10.74 -22.96 -54.56
CA ILE A 116 11.46 -23.48 -53.40
C ILE A 116 12.13 -22.35 -52.62
N LYS A 117 12.86 -21.42 -53.25
CA LYS A 117 13.48 -20.27 -52.56
C LYS A 117 12.43 -19.40 -51.84
N GLN A 118 11.31 -19.10 -52.49
CA GLN A 118 10.19 -18.32 -51.91
C GLN A 118 9.52 -19.03 -50.71
N ALA A 119 9.56 -20.38 -50.67
CA ALA A 119 9.06 -21.20 -49.57
C ALA A 119 9.95 -21.24 -48.31
N SER A 120 11.08 -20.53 -48.30
CA SER A 120 11.92 -20.42 -47.09
C SER A 120 11.21 -19.65 -45.97
N TYR A 121 11.41 -20.10 -44.72
CA TYR A 121 10.82 -19.45 -43.54
C TYR A 121 11.23 -17.97 -43.41
N GLU A 122 12.47 -17.63 -43.77
CA GLU A 122 12.99 -16.27 -43.69
C GLU A 122 12.30 -15.32 -44.68
N ILE A 123 12.09 -15.74 -45.93
CA ILE A 123 11.38 -14.94 -46.94
C ILE A 123 9.89 -14.82 -46.59
N MET A 124 9.25 -15.89 -46.14
CA MET A 124 7.86 -15.82 -45.64
C MET A 124 7.73 -14.90 -44.42
N ARG A 125 8.69 -14.92 -43.49
CA ARG A 125 8.74 -14.04 -42.31
C ARG A 125 8.99 -12.58 -42.71
N ALA A 126 9.91 -12.33 -43.64
CA ALA A 126 10.17 -10.99 -44.17
C ALA A 126 8.94 -10.41 -44.89
N ARG A 127 8.28 -11.21 -45.73
CA ARG A 127 7.02 -10.84 -46.41
C ARG A 127 5.88 -10.60 -45.42
N LEU A 128 5.79 -11.39 -44.34
CA LEU A 128 4.82 -11.17 -43.27
C LEU A 128 5.11 -9.89 -42.47
N LEU A 129 6.38 -9.57 -42.21
CA LEU A 129 6.79 -8.32 -41.57
C LEU A 129 6.52 -7.12 -42.47
N ASP A 130 6.79 -7.22 -43.77
CA ASP A 130 6.48 -6.14 -44.70
C ASP A 130 4.96 -5.94 -44.89
N LEU A 131 4.18 -7.01 -45.01
CA LEU A 131 2.72 -6.93 -45.02
C LEU A 131 2.16 -6.34 -43.71
N ARG A 132 2.75 -6.66 -42.55
CA ARG A 132 2.41 -6.01 -41.28
C ARG A 132 2.74 -4.52 -41.31
N ARG A 133 3.92 -4.12 -41.77
CA ARG A 133 4.33 -2.73 -41.93
C ARG A 133 3.41 -1.96 -42.88
N GLN A 134 3.03 -2.55 -44.02
CA GLN A 134 2.07 -1.97 -44.95
C GLN A 134 0.66 -1.86 -44.36
N LEU A 135 0.23 -2.82 -43.53
CA LEU A 135 -1.03 -2.77 -42.77
C LEU A 135 -0.98 -1.74 -41.63
N GLU A 136 0.16 -1.54 -40.98
CA GLU A 136 0.38 -0.53 -39.94
C GLU A 136 0.38 0.89 -40.55
N VAL A 137 0.98 1.08 -41.73
CA VAL A 137 0.92 2.36 -42.47
C VAL A 137 -0.48 2.66 -43.02
N LYS A 138 -1.25 1.63 -43.39
CA LYS A 138 -2.66 1.79 -43.85
C LYS A 138 -3.67 1.86 -42.70
N ARG A 139 -3.32 1.40 -41.50
CA ARG A 139 -4.08 1.67 -40.28
C ARG A 139 -3.86 3.13 -39.90
N LYS A 140 -4.92 3.95 -40.00
CA LYS A 140 -5.03 5.09 -39.09
C LYS A 140 -4.87 4.53 -37.66
N PRO A 141 -4.09 5.14 -36.77
CA PRO A 141 -3.98 4.65 -35.41
C PRO A 141 -5.37 4.67 -34.78
N ASP A 142 -5.92 3.49 -34.47
CA ASP A 142 -7.21 3.34 -33.82
C ASP A 142 -7.14 4.08 -32.48
N LEU A 143 -7.76 5.26 -32.40
CA LEU A 143 -7.65 6.12 -31.24
C LEU A 143 -8.45 5.46 -30.10
N ASP A 144 -7.75 4.91 -29.11
CA ASP A 144 -8.44 4.34 -27.95
C ASP A 144 -9.05 5.44 -27.07
N ILE A 145 -10.04 5.04 -26.27
CA ILE A 145 -10.78 5.95 -25.39
C ILE A 145 -9.91 6.69 -24.36
N ASN A 146 -8.77 6.13 -23.95
CA ASN A 146 -7.87 6.77 -23.00
C ASN A 146 -7.03 7.85 -23.68
N MET A 147 -6.55 7.57 -24.90
CA MET A 147 -5.88 8.55 -25.77
C MET A 147 -6.82 9.69 -26.19
N TRP A 148 -8.11 9.40 -26.39
CA TRP A 148 -9.14 10.42 -26.60
C TRP A 148 -9.32 11.31 -25.36
N ARG A 149 -9.51 10.72 -24.17
CA ARG A 149 -9.62 11.42 -22.89
C ARG A 149 -8.41 12.32 -22.59
N LEU A 150 -7.20 11.84 -22.90
CA LEU A 150 -5.96 12.62 -22.83
C LEU A 150 -5.99 13.83 -23.76
N ARG A 151 -6.39 13.67 -25.03
CA ARG A 151 -6.53 14.80 -25.98
C ARG A 151 -7.56 15.84 -25.55
N LYS A 152 -8.58 15.45 -24.78
CA LYS A 152 -9.61 16.35 -24.23
C LYS A 152 -9.22 17.01 -22.91
N ASN A 153 -7.98 16.83 -22.42
CA ASN A 153 -7.54 17.27 -21.09
C ASN A 153 -8.45 16.73 -19.95
N GLN A 154 -9.10 15.59 -20.18
CA GLN A 154 -9.93 14.88 -19.19
C GLN A 154 -9.41 13.45 -18.99
N PRO A 155 -8.15 13.26 -18.54
CA PRO A 155 -7.53 11.93 -18.44
C PRO A 155 -8.17 10.99 -17.40
N LYS A 156 -9.05 11.51 -16.53
CA LYS A 156 -9.63 10.77 -15.40
C LYS A 156 -11.09 10.46 -15.65
N LEU A 157 -11.47 9.21 -15.38
CA LEU A 157 -12.86 8.75 -15.44
C LEU A 157 -13.67 9.35 -14.27
N ASP A 158 -14.65 10.19 -14.59
CA ASP A 158 -15.52 10.80 -13.59
C ASP A 158 -16.73 9.90 -13.32
N LEU A 159 -16.63 9.09 -12.27
CA LEU A 159 -17.71 8.19 -11.82
C LEU A 159 -18.87 8.91 -11.11
N THR A 160 -18.81 10.24 -10.92
CA THR A 160 -19.94 11.01 -10.35
C THR A 160 -20.97 11.39 -11.41
N LYS A 161 -20.57 11.39 -12.69
CA LYS A 161 -21.45 11.72 -13.83
C LYS A 161 -22.34 10.55 -14.21
N VAL A 162 -23.61 10.86 -14.45
CA VAL A 162 -24.62 9.91 -14.94
C VAL A 162 -24.27 9.50 -16.38
N PRO A 163 -24.30 8.20 -16.74
CA PRO A 163 -24.03 7.74 -18.10
C PRO A 163 -25.16 8.10 -19.08
N LEU A 164 -24.90 7.96 -20.38
CA LEU A 164 -25.95 7.91 -21.40
C LEU A 164 -26.76 6.61 -21.26
N CYS A 165 -26.06 5.47 -21.28
CA CYS A 165 -26.64 4.14 -21.14
C CYS A 165 -25.57 3.08 -20.87
N GLU A 166 -26.02 1.91 -20.40
CA GLU A 166 -25.28 0.65 -20.42
C GLU A 166 -25.87 -0.25 -21.52
N ILE A 167 -25.01 -0.91 -22.30
CA ILE A 167 -25.43 -1.82 -23.38
C ILE A 167 -24.93 -3.24 -23.10
N CYS A 168 -25.84 -4.21 -23.12
CA CYS A 168 -25.52 -5.64 -23.14
C CYS A 168 -25.61 -6.18 -24.57
N PHE A 169 -24.72 -7.11 -24.94
CA PHE A 169 -24.66 -7.68 -26.28
C PHE A 169 -24.95 -9.18 -26.32
N SER A 170 -25.56 -9.60 -27.43
CA SER A 170 -25.66 -11.00 -27.85
C SER A 170 -25.62 -11.05 -29.38
N CYS A 171 -25.23 -12.17 -29.97
CA CYS A 171 -25.42 -12.40 -31.40
C CYS A 171 -26.29 -13.63 -31.64
N ASP A 172 -26.97 -13.65 -32.78
CA ASP A 172 -27.83 -14.74 -33.21
C ASP A 172 -27.41 -15.16 -34.64
N ASN A 173 -27.28 -16.47 -34.89
CA ASN A 173 -26.97 -17.07 -36.19
C ASN A 173 -25.68 -16.55 -36.87
N LEU A 174 -24.57 -16.43 -36.14
CA LEU A 174 -23.27 -16.13 -36.77
C LEU A 174 -22.80 -17.29 -37.66
N MET A 175 -22.41 -16.98 -38.90
CA MET A 175 -21.94 -18.00 -39.85
C MET A 175 -20.73 -18.79 -39.36
N CYS A 176 -20.74 -20.10 -39.60
CA CYS A 176 -19.58 -20.97 -39.44
C CYS A 176 -18.50 -20.69 -40.48
N ASP A 177 -17.30 -21.20 -40.24
CA ASP A 177 -16.23 -21.18 -41.24
C ASP A 177 -16.47 -22.17 -42.39
N GLY A 178 -15.63 -22.11 -43.44
CA GLY A 178 -15.74 -22.99 -44.61
C GLY A 178 -15.52 -24.49 -44.33
N HIS A 179 -15.26 -24.88 -43.08
CA HIS A 179 -15.19 -26.26 -42.61
C HIS A 179 -16.36 -26.61 -41.66
N GLY A 180 -17.36 -25.73 -41.55
CA GLY A 180 -18.55 -25.93 -40.70
C GLY A 180 -18.34 -25.65 -39.22
N ARG A 181 -17.17 -25.13 -38.80
CA ARG A 181 -16.91 -24.84 -37.38
C ARG A 181 -17.53 -23.52 -36.96
N SER A 182 -18.15 -23.51 -35.79
CA SER A 182 -18.63 -22.30 -35.12
C SER A 182 -17.50 -21.26 -34.98
N PRO A 183 -17.81 -19.95 -35.02
CA PRO A 183 -16.83 -18.90 -34.77
C PRO A 183 -16.47 -18.80 -33.28
N ASN A 184 -15.37 -18.10 -33.00
CA ASN A 184 -15.01 -17.61 -31.66
C ASN A 184 -15.32 -16.10 -31.55
N PRO A 185 -16.59 -15.70 -31.37
CA PRO A 185 -16.98 -14.31 -31.50
C PRO A 185 -16.47 -13.42 -30.36
N ALA A 186 -15.99 -12.24 -30.74
CA ALA A 186 -15.75 -11.10 -29.87
C ALA A 186 -16.29 -9.82 -30.54
N ILE A 187 -16.86 -8.92 -29.75
CA ILE A 187 -17.38 -7.63 -30.24
C ILE A 187 -16.37 -6.53 -29.93
N VAL A 188 -16.10 -5.70 -30.94
CA VAL A 188 -15.40 -4.41 -30.79
C VAL A 188 -16.40 -3.31 -31.11
N VAL A 189 -16.56 -2.38 -30.18
CA VAL A 189 -17.41 -1.20 -30.32
C VAL A 189 -16.55 0.02 -30.58
N SER A 190 -16.79 0.65 -31.74
CA SER A 190 -16.17 1.90 -32.13
C SER A 190 -17.25 2.99 -32.26
N ILE A 191 -16.92 4.21 -31.86
CA ILE A 191 -17.84 5.36 -31.95
C ILE A 191 -17.20 6.42 -32.85
N CYS A 192 -17.96 6.90 -33.84
CA CYS A 192 -17.61 8.10 -34.59
C CYS A 192 -18.19 9.32 -33.89
N ILE A 193 -17.37 10.34 -33.67
CA ILE A 193 -17.81 11.68 -33.25
C ILE A 193 -17.81 12.55 -34.52
N PRO A 194 -18.98 12.85 -35.13
CA PRO A 194 -19.05 13.47 -36.45
C PRO A 194 -18.45 14.88 -36.50
N SER A 195 -18.64 15.66 -35.43
CA SER A 195 -18.10 17.01 -35.27
C SER A 195 -16.58 17.11 -35.37
N GLU A 196 -15.85 16.02 -35.10
CA GLU A 196 -14.38 15.97 -35.16
C GLU A 196 -13.86 14.97 -36.21
N ASN A 197 -14.76 14.22 -36.87
CA ASN A 197 -14.42 13.20 -37.88
C ASN A 197 -13.42 12.14 -37.37
N VAL A 198 -13.55 11.76 -36.09
CA VAL A 198 -12.70 10.76 -35.42
C VAL A 198 -13.51 9.52 -35.07
N TRP A 199 -12.95 8.36 -35.42
CA TRP A 199 -13.38 7.06 -34.90
C TRP A 199 -12.56 6.71 -33.66
N ILE A 200 -13.25 6.43 -32.56
CA ILE A 200 -12.67 6.02 -31.28
C ILE A 200 -12.94 4.53 -31.08
N ASN A 201 -11.91 3.75 -30.74
CA ASN A 201 -12.10 2.39 -30.25
C ASN A 201 -12.51 2.46 -28.78
N TYR A 202 -13.78 2.23 -28.48
CA TYR A 202 -14.38 2.58 -27.20
C TYR A 202 -14.32 1.42 -26.19
N ALA A 203 -14.69 0.20 -26.61
CA ALA A 203 -14.68 -0.97 -25.74
C ALA A 203 -14.79 -2.30 -26.52
N ASN A 204 -14.32 -3.39 -25.90
CA ASN A 204 -14.45 -4.76 -26.40
C ASN A 204 -15.31 -5.62 -25.45
N THR A 205 -15.92 -6.70 -25.94
CA THR A 205 -16.46 -7.78 -25.09
C THR A 205 -15.42 -8.88 -24.89
N GLU A 206 -15.70 -9.84 -24.02
CA GLU A 206 -14.93 -11.09 -23.96
C GLU A 206 -15.03 -11.89 -25.27
N VAL A 207 -14.11 -12.85 -25.44
CA VAL A 207 -14.16 -13.85 -26.51
C VAL A 207 -14.97 -15.05 -26.02
N ILE A 208 -16.00 -15.45 -26.76
CA ILE A 208 -16.74 -16.69 -26.51
C ILE A 208 -16.27 -17.77 -27.48
N ILE A 209 -16.09 -18.99 -26.99
CA ILE A 209 -15.49 -20.11 -27.75
C ILE A 209 -16.58 -20.92 -28.45
N ASP A 210 -16.34 -21.29 -29.71
CA ASP A 210 -17.11 -22.23 -30.54
C ASP A 210 -18.64 -22.00 -30.54
N ASN A 211 -19.09 -20.74 -30.63
CA ASN A 211 -20.50 -20.39 -30.43
C ASN A 211 -21.05 -19.40 -31.49
N SER A 212 -22.01 -19.86 -32.31
CA SER A 212 -22.73 -19.00 -33.26
C SER A 212 -23.84 -18.12 -32.64
N ASN A 213 -24.21 -18.34 -31.37
CA ASN A 213 -25.24 -17.60 -30.64
C ASN A 213 -24.71 -17.08 -29.28
N PRO A 214 -23.63 -16.26 -29.27
CA PRO A 214 -22.99 -15.77 -28.05
C PRO A 214 -23.88 -14.82 -27.24
N THR A 215 -23.75 -14.89 -25.92
CA THR A 215 -24.27 -13.88 -24.97
C THR A 215 -23.10 -13.33 -24.16
N PHE A 216 -22.84 -12.03 -24.24
CA PHE A 216 -21.67 -11.41 -23.60
C PHE A 216 -22.03 -10.89 -22.19
N LEU A 217 -21.21 -11.25 -21.22
CA LEU A 217 -21.36 -10.87 -19.81
C LEU A 217 -20.79 -9.47 -19.56
N ARG A 218 -19.73 -9.07 -20.28
CA ARG A 218 -19.20 -7.70 -20.21
C ARG A 218 -20.15 -6.72 -20.89
N THR A 219 -20.56 -5.69 -20.17
CA THR A 219 -21.41 -4.61 -20.70
C THR A 219 -20.56 -3.41 -21.09
N ILE A 220 -21.13 -2.52 -21.91
CA ILE A 220 -20.44 -1.30 -22.38
C ILE A 220 -21.14 -0.07 -21.84
N TRP A 221 -20.38 0.76 -21.13
CA TRP A 221 -20.83 1.95 -20.41
C TRP A 221 -20.54 3.21 -21.21
N LEU A 222 -21.57 3.84 -21.80
CA LEU A 222 -21.42 5.07 -22.59
C LEU A 222 -21.55 6.31 -21.70
N GLN A 223 -20.54 7.18 -21.68
CA GLN A 223 -20.54 8.39 -20.86
C GLN A 223 -20.70 9.67 -21.68
N CYS A 224 -21.50 10.62 -21.18
CA CYS A 224 -21.58 11.97 -21.75
C CYS A 224 -20.24 12.72 -21.68
N SER A 225 -19.44 12.47 -20.63
CA SER A 225 -18.13 13.10 -20.40
C SER A 225 -17.11 12.82 -21.51
N ASP A 226 -17.26 11.73 -22.25
CA ASP A 226 -16.37 11.41 -23.37
C ASP A 226 -16.68 12.23 -24.64
N GLY A 227 -17.55 13.24 -24.56
CA GLY A 227 -17.96 14.05 -25.71
C GLY A 227 -18.99 13.35 -26.59
N LEU A 228 -19.71 12.36 -26.07
CA LEU A 228 -20.71 11.60 -26.81
C LEU A 228 -22.03 12.37 -26.89
N THR A 229 -22.49 12.61 -28.11
CA THR A 229 -23.74 13.29 -28.47
C THR A 229 -24.69 12.34 -29.22
N GLU A 230 -25.95 12.72 -29.40
CA GLU A 230 -26.97 11.85 -30.01
C GLU A 230 -26.71 11.57 -31.51
N ASP A 231 -25.99 12.45 -32.21
CA ASP A 231 -25.54 12.27 -33.59
C ASP A 231 -24.35 11.29 -33.75
N CYS A 232 -23.68 10.90 -32.65
CA CYS A 232 -22.58 9.95 -32.71
C CYS A 232 -23.00 8.61 -33.33
N ILE A 233 -22.13 8.04 -34.17
CA ILE A 233 -22.39 6.77 -34.87
C ILE A 233 -21.71 5.63 -34.12
N LEU A 234 -22.51 4.71 -33.58
CA LEU A 234 -22.08 3.47 -32.96
C LEU A 234 -21.86 2.40 -34.04
N ARG A 235 -20.62 1.96 -34.23
CA ARG A 235 -20.26 0.79 -35.04
C ARG A 235 -19.99 -0.40 -34.13
N VAL A 236 -20.74 -1.47 -34.33
CA VAL A 236 -20.52 -2.75 -33.65
C VAL A 236 -19.90 -3.71 -34.66
N SER A 237 -18.63 -4.08 -34.46
CA SER A 237 -17.91 -5.04 -35.33
C SER A 237 -17.73 -6.37 -34.62
N VAL A 238 -18.15 -7.46 -35.28
CA VAL A 238 -17.95 -8.83 -34.78
C VAL A 238 -16.71 -9.43 -35.42
N TYR A 239 -15.83 -9.96 -34.58
CA TYR A 239 -14.60 -10.63 -34.96
C TYR A 239 -14.64 -12.09 -34.55
N ASP A 240 -14.06 -12.94 -35.38
CA ASP A 240 -13.85 -14.36 -35.12
C ASP A 240 -12.37 -14.57 -34.74
N VAL A 241 -12.13 -14.88 -33.47
CA VAL A 241 -10.79 -14.99 -32.87
C VAL A 241 -10.21 -16.37 -33.15
N ARG A 242 -9.39 -16.47 -34.19
CA ARG A 242 -8.76 -17.73 -34.62
C ARG A 242 -7.63 -18.17 -33.71
N GLU A 243 -6.91 -17.24 -33.07
CA GLU A 243 -5.88 -17.57 -32.08
C GLU A 243 -5.76 -16.49 -30.99
N CYS A 244 -6.25 -16.79 -29.78
CA CYS A 244 -6.26 -15.86 -28.64
C CYS A 244 -4.85 -15.48 -28.13
N ILE A 245 -3.81 -16.27 -28.42
CA ILE A 245 -2.44 -16.01 -27.93
C ILE A 245 -1.75 -14.91 -28.75
N SER A 246 -1.85 -15.00 -30.07
CA SER A 246 -1.32 -14.02 -31.03
C SER A 246 -2.25 -12.83 -31.25
N GLY A 247 -3.52 -12.93 -30.82
CA GLY A 247 -4.56 -11.95 -31.12
C GLY A 247 -5.05 -12.00 -32.56
N THR A 248 -4.82 -13.12 -33.26
CA THR A 248 -5.25 -13.28 -34.66
C THR A 248 -6.76 -13.43 -34.71
N ALA A 249 -7.43 -12.39 -35.21
CA ALA A 249 -8.88 -12.34 -35.37
C ALA A 249 -9.26 -11.81 -36.76
N VAL A 250 -10.33 -12.35 -37.32
CA VAL A 250 -10.86 -11.96 -38.64
C VAL A 250 -12.17 -11.22 -38.43
N LYS A 251 -12.33 -10.02 -38.99
CA LYS A 251 -13.62 -9.31 -38.94
C LYS A 251 -14.65 -10.10 -39.75
N MET A 252 -15.69 -10.61 -39.09
CA MET A 252 -16.80 -11.28 -39.77
C MET A 252 -17.63 -10.22 -40.50
N GLY A 253 -18.07 -9.19 -39.76
CA GLY A 253 -18.92 -8.13 -40.27
C GLY A 253 -19.16 -7.04 -39.23
N HIS A 254 -20.09 -6.13 -39.55
CA HIS A 254 -20.47 -5.03 -38.66
C HIS A 254 -21.89 -4.55 -38.93
N CYS A 255 -22.44 -3.83 -37.95
CA CYS A 255 -23.60 -2.97 -38.11
C CYS A 255 -23.30 -1.58 -37.55
N GLU A 256 -24.05 -0.59 -38.00
CA GLU A 256 -23.92 0.81 -37.59
C GLU A 256 -25.31 1.37 -37.24
N THR A 257 -25.37 2.22 -36.23
CA THR A 257 -26.58 2.96 -35.82
C THR A 257 -26.16 4.29 -35.20
N THR A 258 -27.00 5.32 -35.28
CA THR A 258 -26.80 6.53 -34.46
C THR A 258 -27.11 6.21 -32.99
N LEU A 259 -26.50 6.96 -32.07
CA LEU A 259 -26.92 6.92 -30.67
C LEU A 259 -28.36 7.41 -30.53
N CYS A 260 -28.78 8.45 -31.27
CA CYS A 260 -30.17 8.93 -31.27
C CYS A 260 -31.17 7.79 -31.50
N SER A 261 -31.06 7.03 -32.60
CA SER A 261 -32.02 5.95 -32.89
C SER A 261 -31.93 4.81 -31.88
N LEU A 262 -30.74 4.49 -31.36
CA LEU A 262 -30.59 3.52 -30.27
C LEU A 262 -31.31 4.00 -29.00
N LEU A 263 -31.20 5.29 -28.70
CA LEU A 263 -31.76 5.95 -27.54
C LEU A 263 -33.29 6.11 -27.65
N GLU A 264 -33.83 6.49 -28.81
CA GLU A 264 -35.27 6.68 -29.02
C GLU A 264 -36.11 5.41 -28.75
N THR A 265 -35.56 4.22 -29.03
CA THR A 265 -36.28 2.94 -28.85
C THR A 265 -36.78 2.66 -27.42
N THR A 266 -36.30 3.37 -26.40
CA THR A 266 -36.78 3.18 -25.01
C THR A 266 -37.97 4.07 -24.63
N HIS A 267 -38.39 5.01 -25.47
CA HIS A 267 -39.45 5.96 -25.12
C HIS A 267 -40.87 5.37 -25.16
N SER A 268 -41.06 4.17 -25.74
CA SER A 268 -42.36 3.51 -25.92
C SER A 268 -42.91 2.82 -24.64
N GLY A 269 -42.58 3.31 -23.44
CA GLY A 269 -43.13 2.83 -22.16
C GLY A 269 -42.61 1.47 -21.64
N ASN A 270 -41.87 0.71 -22.45
CA ASN A 270 -41.23 -0.55 -22.06
C ASN A 270 -39.71 -0.36 -21.86
N ASN A 271 -39.29 -0.14 -20.61
CA ASN A 271 -37.87 -0.03 -20.26
C ASN A 271 -37.16 -1.39 -20.41
N GLY A 272 -36.31 -1.54 -21.44
CA GLY A 272 -35.51 -2.74 -21.71
C GLY A 272 -35.70 -3.38 -23.09
N GLN A 273 -36.09 -2.60 -24.11
CA GLN A 273 -36.30 -3.12 -25.46
C GLN A 273 -34.98 -3.59 -26.12
N ARG A 274 -34.97 -4.84 -26.61
CA ARG A 274 -33.85 -5.46 -27.34
C ARG A 274 -33.86 -4.98 -28.80
N VAL A 275 -32.85 -4.20 -29.20
CA VAL A 275 -32.63 -3.76 -30.59
C VAL A 275 -31.85 -4.85 -31.32
N ARG A 276 -32.34 -5.32 -32.46
CA ARG A 276 -31.69 -6.38 -33.27
C ARG A 276 -31.32 -5.82 -34.65
N LEU A 277 -30.04 -5.86 -34.99
CA LEU A 277 -29.49 -5.34 -36.25
C LEU A 277 -28.83 -6.48 -37.05
N PRO A 278 -29.00 -6.55 -38.38
CA PRO A 278 -28.29 -7.51 -39.23
C PRO A 278 -26.80 -7.13 -39.36
N LEU A 279 -25.92 -8.12 -39.34
CA LEU A 279 -24.50 -7.95 -39.60
C LEU A 279 -24.21 -7.98 -41.10
N SER A 280 -23.61 -6.90 -41.61
CA SER A 280 -23.14 -6.83 -43.00
C SER A 280 -21.67 -7.24 -43.11
N SER A 281 -21.39 -8.19 -44.00
CA SER A 281 -20.01 -8.55 -44.34
C SER A 281 -19.40 -7.56 -45.35
N PRO A 282 -18.15 -7.10 -45.16
CA PRO A 282 -17.43 -6.33 -46.18
C PRO A 282 -16.96 -7.20 -47.37
N SER A 283 -17.06 -8.53 -47.26
CA SER A 283 -16.47 -9.50 -48.20
C SER A 283 -17.43 -9.94 -49.31
N ILE A 284 -18.74 -9.73 -49.15
CA ILE A 284 -19.79 -10.29 -50.00
C ILE A 284 -20.37 -9.19 -50.89
N ARG A 285 -20.31 -9.40 -52.22
CA ARG A 285 -20.75 -8.41 -53.23
C ARG A 285 -22.19 -8.63 -53.75
N SER A 286 -22.84 -9.76 -53.42
CA SER A 286 -24.24 -10.04 -53.76
C SER A 286 -25.18 -9.53 -52.68
N ASP A 287 -26.29 -8.90 -53.07
CA ASP A 287 -27.23 -8.31 -52.10
C ASP A 287 -28.12 -9.33 -51.37
N LEU A 288 -28.23 -10.57 -51.86
CA LEU A 288 -29.02 -11.62 -51.19
C LEU A 288 -28.26 -12.36 -50.05
N ASP A 289 -26.93 -12.46 -50.10
CA ASP A 289 -26.12 -13.21 -49.12
C ASP A 289 -25.36 -12.31 -48.11
N LYS A 290 -25.73 -11.03 -48.04
CA LYS A 290 -24.97 -9.99 -47.33
C LYS A 290 -25.01 -10.11 -45.80
N ILE A 291 -26.02 -10.82 -45.27
CA ILE A 291 -26.32 -10.95 -43.83
C ILE A 291 -25.65 -12.22 -43.28
N ILE A 292 -24.68 -12.04 -42.39
CA ILE A 292 -23.88 -13.15 -41.82
C ILE A 292 -24.31 -13.56 -40.40
N GLY A 293 -25.43 -13.02 -39.93
CA GLY A 293 -25.93 -13.14 -38.56
C GLY A 293 -26.53 -11.82 -38.08
N PHE A 294 -26.89 -11.77 -36.79
CA PHE A 294 -27.50 -10.60 -36.17
C PHE A 294 -26.78 -10.25 -34.87
N VAL A 295 -26.69 -8.95 -34.56
CA VAL A 295 -26.36 -8.45 -33.22
C VAL A 295 -27.63 -7.99 -32.54
N SER A 296 -27.74 -8.34 -31.27
CA SER A 296 -28.84 -7.98 -30.38
C SER A 296 -28.29 -7.18 -29.19
N MET A 297 -28.75 -5.94 -29.06
CA MET A 297 -28.37 -4.99 -28.01
C MET A 297 -29.54 -4.77 -27.05
N THR A 298 -29.29 -4.93 -25.75
CA THR A 298 -30.24 -4.52 -24.70
C THR A 298 -29.71 -3.23 -24.06
N ILE A 299 -30.48 -2.15 -24.15
CA ILE A 299 -30.06 -0.83 -23.66
C ILE A 299 -30.73 -0.54 -22.30
N CYS A 300 -29.90 -0.30 -21.29
CA CYS A 300 -30.32 0.09 -19.94
C CYS A 300 -30.01 1.58 -19.73
N ARG A 301 -30.99 2.34 -19.24
CA ARG A 301 -30.86 3.78 -18.99
C ARG A 301 -30.99 4.14 -17.51
N PRO A 302 -30.27 5.18 -17.05
CA PRO A 302 -30.45 5.74 -15.73
C PRO A 302 -31.79 6.48 -15.63
N ASP A 303 -32.40 6.43 -14.45
CA ASP A 303 -33.70 7.05 -14.19
C ASP A 303 -33.57 8.57 -14.01
N LYS A 304 -34.40 9.35 -14.71
CA LYS A 304 -34.40 10.83 -14.63
C LYS A 304 -35.11 11.37 -13.39
N GLN A 305 -35.81 10.54 -12.59
CA GLN A 305 -36.66 11.00 -11.49
C GLN A 305 -36.00 11.06 -10.09
N ILE A 306 -34.70 10.76 -9.95
CA ILE A 306 -34.04 10.67 -8.63
C ILE A 306 -33.76 12.06 -7.97
N GLY A 307 -34.16 13.17 -8.61
CA GLY A 307 -33.91 14.53 -8.10
C GLY A 307 -34.73 14.96 -6.87
N HIS A 308 -35.99 14.52 -6.74
CA HIS A 308 -36.88 14.95 -5.66
C HIS A 308 -37.86 13.85 -5.22
N ASN A 309 -37.39 12.94 -4.35
CA ASN A 309 -38.15 12.32 -3.25
C ASN A 309 -37.29 11.23 -2.58
N MET A 310 -36.47 11.61 -1.62
CA MET A 310 -35.77 10.68 -0.73
C MET A 310 -36.73 10.16 0.34
N SER A 311 -37.43 9.07 0.04
CA SER A 311 -38.22 8.31 1.04
C SER A 311 -37.52 6.99 1.38
N THR A 312 -36.73 7.05 2.46
CA THR A 312 -36.36 5.98 3.40
C THR A 312 -36.64 4.51 3.01
N GLU A 313 -35.57 3.70 2.91
CA GLU A 313 -35.58 2.24 2.70
C GLU A 313 -36.16 1.43 3.90
N SER A 314 -37.10 1.98 4.68
CA SER A 314 -37.50 1.44 5.99
C SER A 314 -38.99 1.60 6.32
N THR A 315 -39.91 1.34 5.38
CA THR A 315 -41.33 1.14 5.70
C THR A 315 -42.03 0.19 4.71
N PRO A 316 -42.59 -0.95 5.16
CA PRO A 316 -43.37 -1.85 4.30
C PRO A 316 -44.84 -1.39 4.20
N CYS A 317 -45.10 -0.33 3.42
CA CYS A 317 -46.46 0.18 3.24
C CYS A 317 -47.31 -0.72 2.31
N LYS A 318 -48.21 -1.50 2.92
CA LYS A 318 -49.42 -1.98 2.25
C LYS A 318 -50.32 -0.78 1.90
N SER A 319 -50.72 -0.64 0.63
CA SER A 319 -52.03 -0.08 0.29
C SER A 319 -52.43 -0.47 -1.13
N LEU A 320 -53.58 -1.13 -1.27
CA LEU A 320 -54.32 -1.23 -2.52
C LEU A 320 -55.20 0.01 -2.63
N MET A 321 -55.04 0.77 -3.71
CA MET A 321 -55.99 1.82 -4.09
C MET A 321 -56.66 1.41 -5.41
N TYR A 322 -57.94 1.05 -5.30
CA TYR A 322 -58.84 0.95 -6.44
C TYR A 322 -58.92 2.30 -7.15
N ASN A 323 -59.00 2.29 -8.48
CA ASN A 323 -59.93 3.19 -9.14
C ASN A 323 -60.43 2.61 -10.47
N ASN A 324 -61.74 2.71 -10.68
CA ASN A 324 -62.41 2.23 -11.89
C ASN A 324 -62.21 3.24 -13.03
N HIS A 325 -61.92 2.77 -14.24
CA HIS A 325 -62.90 2.90 -15.33
C HIS A 325 -62.59 2.00 -16.54
N ASN A 326 -63.66 1.43 -17.06
CA ASN A 326 -63.76 0.46 -18.15
C ASN A 326 -63.06 0.87 -19.45
N PHE A 327 -62.30 -0.05 -20.05
CA PHE A 327 -62.52 -0.50 -21.44
C PHE A 327 -61.93 -1.93 -21.62
N PRO A 328 -62.75 -2.96 -21.91
CA PRO A 328 -62.25 -4.33 -22.06
C PRO A 328 -61.83 -4.60 -23.51
N MET A 329 -60.56 -4.31 -23.87
CA MET A 329 -60.03 -4.79 -25.14
C MET A 329 -59.60 -6.25 -25.03
N VAL A 330 -60.55 -7.17 -25.21
CA VAL A 330 -60.27 -8.60 -25.38
C VAL A 330 -59.54 -8.79 -26.71
N ASN A 331 -58.30 -9.29 -26.67
CA ASN A 331 -57.72 -9.98 -27.81
C ASN A 331 -56.85 -11.16 -27.37
N HIS A 332 -56.97 -12.23 -28.16
CA HIS A 332 -56.69 -13.63 -27.84
C HIS A 332 -55.44 -14.00 -27.01
N ARG A 333 -55.66 -14.89 -26.04
CA ARG A 333 -54.63 -15.83 -25.54
C ARG A 333 -54.17 -16.76 -26.68
N ARG A 334 -52.86 -16.79 -26.94
CA ARG A 334 -52.14 -18.04 -27.26
C ARG A 334 -50.73 -17.98 -26.64
N THR A 335 -50.34 -19.08 -25.98
CA THR A 335 -49.05 -19.33 -25.32
C THR A 335 -48.54 -18.26 -24.34
N GLN A 336 -49.06 -18.28 -23.10
CA GLN A 336 -48.33 -17.74 -21.94
C GLN A 336 -47.43 -18.83 -21.34
N SER A 337 -46.13 -18.56 -21.24
CA SER A 337 -45.25 -19.20 -20.25
C SER A 337 -43.97 -18.39 -20.00
N LEU A 338 -44.12 -17.12 -19.64
CA LEU A 338 -43.15 -16.30 -18.89
C LEU A 338 -43.82 -14.94 -18.57
N PRO A 339 -43.62 -14.34 -17.37
CA PRO A 339 -43.91 -12.93 -17.17
C PRO A 339 -43.05 -12.08 -18.12
N PRO A 340 -43.47 -10.85 -18.49
CA PRO A 340 -42.56 -9.87 -19.04
C PRO A 340 -41.37 -9.74 -18.07
N ARG A 341 -40.13 -9.86 -18.57
CA ARG A 341 -38.93 -9.65 -17.75
C ARG A 341 -39.07 -8.31 -17.04
N LEU A 342 -38.78 -8.26 -15.74
CA LEU A 342 -38.75 -6.98 -15.02
C LEU A 342 -37.86 -6.01 -15.79
N GLY A 343 -38.40 -4.83 -16.13
CA GLY A 343 -37.72 -3.88 -17.00
C GLY A 343 -36.32 -3.55 -16.49
N SER A 344 -35.32 -3.61 -17.37
CA SER A 344 -33.91 -3.53 -17.02
C SER A 344 -33.48 -2.08 -16.73
N ARG A 345 -33.71 -1.64 -15.49
CA ARG A 345 -33.42 -0.27 -15.02
C ARG A 345 -31.94 -0.14 -14.64
N LEU A 346 -31.25 0.88 -15.16
CA LEU A 346 -29.87 1.16 -14.74
C LEU A 346 -29.90 1.92 -13.41
N ARG A 347 -29.33 1.34 -12.35
CA ARG A 347 -29.05 2.09 -11.12
C ARG A 347 -27.57 2.45 -11.09
N VAL A 348 -27.29 3.73 -10.91
CA VAL A 348 -25.92 4.24 -10.72
C VAL A 348 -25.67 4.37 -9.22
N PRO A 349 -24.77 3.57 -8.61
CA PRO A 349 -24.47 3.70 -7.20
C PRO A 349 -23.62 4.94 -6.94
N LEU A 350 -23.97 5.70 -5.90
CA LEU A 350 -23.14 6.81 -5.44
C LEU A 350 -21.80 6.26 -4.94
N GLN A 351 -20.70 6.67 -5.58
CA GLN A 351 -19.33 6.29 -5.18
C GLN A 351 -18.83 7.06 -3.95
N ASN A 352 -19.69 7.89 -3.33
CA ASN A 352 -19.40 8.75 -2.20
C ASN A 352 -18.10 9.55 -2.43
N TYR A 353 -17.17 9.53 -1.47
CA TYR A 353 -15.95 10.32 -1.47
C TYR A 353 -14.73 9.59 -2.05
N LEU A 354 -14.93 8.57 -2.90
CA LEU A 354 -13.85 7.75 -3.46
C LEU A 354 -12.71 8.59 -4.09
N TYR A 355 -13.07 9.63 -4.85
CA TYR A 355 -12.13 10.52 -5.55
C TYR A 355 -11.27 11.40 -4.62
N LEU A 356 -11.63 11.55 -3.33
CA LEU A 356 -10.82 12.31 -2.37
C LEU A 356 -9.58 11.52 -1.97
N LEU A 357 -9.72 10.21 -1.71
CA LEU A 357 -8.66 9.33 -1.20
C LEU A 357 -7.98 8.46 -2.27
N PHE A 358 -8.68 8.19 -3.37
CA PHE A 358 -8.22 7.31 -4.44
C PHE A 358 -8.20 8.03 -5.79
N ASP A 359 -7.37 7.53 -6.71
CA ASP A 359 -7.15 8.13 -8.03
C ASP A 359 -6.94 7.09 -9.14
N ASN A 360 -6.81 7.54 -10.38
CA ASN A 360 -6.46 6.75 -11.57
C ASN A 360 -7.33 5.49 -11.75
N VAL A 361 -8.64 5.67 -11.58
CA VAL A 361 -9.64 4.61 -11.52
C VAL A 361 -9.78 3.84 -12.83
N SER A 362 -9.71 2.51 -12.76
CA SER A 362 -10.14 1.56 -13.79
C SER A 362 -11.54 1.05 -13.45
N PHE A 363 -12.41 0.92 -14.46
CA PHE A 363 -13.83 0.60 -14.28
C PHE A 363 -14.31 -0.35 -15.38
N VAL A 364 -15.00 -1.43 -14.99
CA VAL A 364 -15.61 -2.41 -15.91
C VAL A 364 -16.97 -2.83 -15.36
N THR A 365 -17.94 -3.06 -16.25
CA THR A 365 -19.32 -3.41 -15.90
C THR A 365 -19.70 -4.76 -16.51
N TYR A 366 -20.51 -5.53 -15.78
CA TYR A 366 -20.96 -6.86 -16.17
C TYR A 366 -22.44 -7.08 -15.84
N ARG A 367 -23.09 -7.96 -16.60
CA ARG A 367 -24.42 -8.49 -16.31
C ARG A 367 -24.38 -10.02 -16.37
N PHE A 368 -24.52 -10.66 -15.20
CA PHE A 368 -24.53 -12.12 -15.05
C PHE A 368 -25.95 -12.66 -14.88
N HIS A 369 -26.17 -13.95 -15.17
CA HIS A 369 -27.46 -14.60 -14.98
C HIS A 369 -27.58 -15.20 -13.58
N SER A 370 -28.66 -14.88 -12.87
CA SER A 370 -29.03 -15.55 -11.63
C SER A 370 -29.75 -16.86 -11.91
N GLY A 371 -29.52 -17.88 -11.06
CA GLY A 371 -30.27 -19.14 -11.09
C GLY A 371 -31.80 -18.96 -10.94
N LEU A 372 -32.24 -17.82 -10.40
CA LEU A 372 -33.66 -17.44 -10.23
C LEU A 372 -34.26 -16.70 -11.44
N ARG A 373 -33.66 -16.82 -12.64
CA ARG A 373 -34.11 -16.17 -13.90
C ARG A 373 -34.21 -14.63 -13.81
N GLY A 374 -33.26 -14.01 -13.10
CA GLY A 374 -33.04 -12.57 -13.08
C GLY A 374 -31.59 -12.21 -13.42
N ASP A 375 -31.33 -10.91 -13.62
CA ASP A 375 -30.00 -10.41 -13.96
C ASP A 375 -29.28 -9.86 -12.72
N ILE A 376 -27.98 -10.12 -12.62
CA ILE A 376 -27.08 -9.60 -11.60
C ILE A 376 -26.20 -8.54 -12.26
N SER A 377 -26.34 -7.27 -11.86
CA SER A 377 -25.51 -6.17 -12.35
C SER A 377 -24.31 -6.00 -11.45
N VAL A 378 -23.09 -5.93 -12.02
CA VAL A 378 -21.83 -5.85 -11.27
C VAL A 378 -20.94 -4.77 -11.85
N TYR A 379 -20.52 -3.82 -11.02
CA TYR A 379 -19.56 -2.77 -11.37
C TYR A 379 -18.24 -3.03 -10.63
N GLU A 380 -17.19 -3.38 -11.36
CA GLU A 380 -15.84 -3.59 -10.86
C GLU A 380 -15.03 -2.29 -10.99
N ILE A 381 -14.35 -1.92 -9.90
CA ILE A 381 -13.51 -0.74 -9.77
C ILE A 381 -12.14 -1.17 -9.24
N MET A 382 -11.08 -0.65 -9.84
CA MET A 382 -9.73 -0.63 -9.26
C MET A 382 -9.23 0.80 -9.17
N ALA A 383 -8.73 1.23 -8.00
CA ALA A 383 -8.21 2.58 -7.80
C ALA A 383 -6.90 2.60 -7.01
N GLU A 384 -6.03 3.58 -7.30
CA GLU A 384 -4.75 3.80 -6.64
C GLU A 384 -4.95 4.59 -5.34
N SER A 385 -4.27 4.22 -4.25
CA SER A 385 -4.39 4.92 -2.96
C SER A 385 -3.44 6.11 -2.90
N LYS A 386 -3.96 7.34 -2.76
CA LYS A 386 -3.12 8.55 -2.61
C LYS A 386 -2.19 8.49 -1.39
N LEU A 387 -2.55 7.66 -0.41
CA LEU A 387 -1.77 7.41 0.80
C LEU A 387 -0.47 6.63 0.57
N CYS A 388 -0.28 6.00 -0.60
CA CYS A 388 0.84 5.09 -0.88
C CYS A 388 2.23 5.69 -0.62
N PHE A 389 2.43 6.97 -0.92
CA PHE A 389 3.69 7.68 -0.67
C PHE A 389 3.62 8.63 0.54
N TYR A 390 2.43 9.12 0.89
CA TYR A 390 2.20 10.09 1.96
C TYR A 390 2.38 9.51 3.38
N LEU A 391 1.83 8.32 3.67
CA LEU A 391 1.98 7.68 4.99
C LEU A 391 3.44 7.30 5.28
N PRO A 392 4.21 6.72 4.33
CA PRO A 392 5.63 6.48 4.53
C PRO A 392 6.46 7.74 4.80
N GLN A 393 6.14 8.89 4.19
CA GLN A 393 6.81 10.18 4.48
C GLN A 393 6.61 10.59 5.95
N GLN A 394 5.41 10.41 6.51
CA GLN A 394 5.14 10.70 7.92
C GLN A 394 5.91 9.75 8.87
N LEU A 395 5.96 8.45 8.57
CA LEU A 395 6.76 7.50 9.35
C LEU A 395 8.26 7.84 9.30
N LEU A 396 8.77 8.18 8.11
CA LEU A 396 10.15 8.62 7.93
C LEU A 396 10.45 9.89 8.74
N ASN A 397 9.52 10.85 8.83
CA ASN A 397 9.69 12.01 9.72
C ASN A 397 9.87 11.60 11.19
N ILE A 398 9.06 10.66 11.69
CA ILE A 398 9.16 10.18 13.08
C ILE A 398 10.51 9.49 13.32
N TRP A 399 10.96 8.61 12.41
CA TRP A 399 12.26 7.95 12.54
C TRP A 399 13.45 8.89 12.35
N ILE A 400 13.36 9.88 11.47
CA ILE A 400 14.37 10.95 11.32
C ILE A 400 14.52 11.75 12.61
N LEU A 401 13.41 12.05 13.30
CA LEU A 401 13.43 12.72 14.60
C LEU A 401 14.02 11.81 15.70
N GLU A 402 13.68 10.53 15.73
CA GLU A 402 14.26 9.54 16.66
C GLU A 402 15.78 9.42 16.48
N GLU A 403 16.29 9.25 15.26
CA GLU A 403 17.74 9.17 15.00
C GLU A 403 18.47 10.50 15.32
N LYS A 404 17.82 11.67 15.10
CA LYS A 404 18.35 12.98 15.53
C LYS A 404 18.42 13.10 17.04
N GLU A 405 17.40 12.65 17.79
CA GLU A 405 17.47 12.62 19.25
C GLU A 405 18.64 11.73 19.70
N LEU A 406 18.79 10.53 19.14
CA LEU A 406 19.86 9.60 19.51
C LEU A 406 21.28 10.15 19.22
N LEU A 407 21.46 10.90 18.13
CA LEU A 407 22.71 11.64 17.87
C LEU A 407 23.00 12.67 18.97
N GLN A 408 21.98 13.42 19.40
CA GLN A 408 22.12 14.38 20.50
C GLN A 408 22.43 13.67 21.83
N GLU A 409 21.78 12.53 22.12
CA GLU A 409 22.04 11.73 23.33
C GLU A 409 23.52 11.28 23.37
N VAL A 410 24.04 10.71 22.27
CA VAL A 410 25.44 10.24 22.19
C VAL A 410 26.45 11.40 22.21
N SER A 411 26.13 12.54 21.60
CA SER A 411 27.00 13.74 21.66
C SER A 411 27.06 14.37 23.06
N GLY A 412 25.97 14.25 23.83
CA GLY A 412 25.84 14.83 25.18
C GLY A 412 26.73 14.18 26.24
N MET A 413 27.26 12.98 25.99
CA MET A 413 28.24 12.34 26.89
C MET A 413 29.58 13.11 26.96
N GLY A 414 29.89 13.95 25.96
CA GLY A 414 31.22 14.53 25.79
C GLY A 414 32.20 13.55 25.13
N GLU A 415 33.46 13.95 25.05
CA GLU A 415 34.53 13.19 24.37
C GLU A 415 35.09 12.12 25.34
N LEU A 416 34.97 10.84 24.98
CA LEU A 416 35.53 9.72 25.76
C LEU A 416 37.00 9.45 25.39
N SER A 417 37.73 8.76 26.27
CA SER A 417 39.09 8.25 26.06
C SER A 417 39.09 6.95 25.25
N GLU A 418 40.23 6.56 24.67
CA GLU A 418 40.36 5.25 24.02
C GLU A 418 40.36 4.11 25.05
N PRO A 419 39.76 2.94 24.77
CA PRO A 419 39.20 2.49 23.48
C PRO A 419 37.73 2.89 23.23
N TRP A 420 37.12 3.66 24.13
CA TRP A 420 35.71 4.02 24.06
C TRP A 420 35.41 5.13 23.07
N HIS A 421 36.36 6.04 22.83
CA HIS A 421 36.30 7.04 21.76
C HIS A 421 36.01 6.40 20.40
N SER A 422 36.78 5.37 20.02
CA SER A 422 36.57 4.60 18.79
C SER A 422 35.15 4.03 18.69
N LYS A 423 34.60 3.46 19.79
CA LYS A 423 33.22 2.95 19.82
C LYS A 423 32.16 4.06 19.75
N GLN A 424 32.41 5.20 20.38
CA GLN A 424 31.51 6.37 20.36
C GLN A 424 31.41 6.96 18.96
N VAL A 425 32.55 7.10 18.25
CA VAL A 425 32.59 7.57 16.87
C VAL A 425 31.87 6.58 15.94
N GLU A 426 32.09 5.28 16.10
CA GLU A 426 31.37 4.26 15.30
C GLU A 426 29.86 4.27 15.57
N LEU A 427 29.43 4.50 16.81
CA LEU A 427 28.02 4.65 17.15
C LEU A 427 27.39 5.90 16.51
N LEU A 428 28.10 7.03 16.49
CA LEU A 428 27.67 8.25 15.81
C LEU A 428 27.57 8.05 14.30
N ASP A 429 28.57 7.42 13.67
CA ASP A 429 28.58 7.15 12.22
C ASP A 429 27.38 6.28 11.80
N ARG A 430 27.09 5.20 12.55
CA ARG A 430 25.91 4.35 12.33
C ARG A 430 24.59 5.15 12.37
N HIS A 431 24.47 6.13 13.27
CA HIS A 431 23.29 7.00 13.33
C HIS A 431 23.23 8.02 12.19
N LEU A 432 24.36 8.65 11.84
CA LEU A 432 24.43 9.56 10.69
C LEU A 432 24.07 8.84 9.39
N GLN A 433 24.51 7.59 9.23
CA GLN A 433 24.16 6.76 8.08
C GLN A 433 22.65 6.43 8.03
N LEU A 434 22.03 6.03 9.15
CA LEU A 434 20.58 5.82 9.22
C LEU A 434 19.79 7.10 8.93
N LEU A 435 20.21 8.23 9.53
CA LEU A 435 19.61 9.54 9.31
C LEU A 435 19.68 9.95 7.83
N HIS A 436 20.82 9.72 7.17
CA HIS A 436 20.99 9.95 5.74
C HIS A 436 20.06 9.05 4.92
N LEU A 437 20.01 7.74 5.20
CA LEU A 437 19.14 6.79 4.49
C LEU A 437 17.66 7.16 4.60
N TYR A 438 17.16 7.47 5.81
CA TYR A 438 15.77 7.87 5.98
C TYR A 438 15.46 9.23 5.32
N SER A 439 16.38 10.19 5.40
CA SER A 439 16.21 11.53 4.77
C SER A 439 16.19 11.43 3.25
N GLN A 440 17.10 10.63 2.67
CA GLN A 440 17.15 10.36 1.23
C GLN A 440 15.88 9.60 0.77
N ALA A 441 15.45 8.59 1.53
CA ALA A 441 14.21 7.88 1.24
C ALA A 441 13.00 8.83 1.26
N LYS A 442 12.90 9.72 2.24
CA LYS A 442 11.83 10.72 2.31
C LYS A 442 11.81 11.61 1.07
N GLN A 443 12.96 12.19 0.71
CA GLN A 443 13.08 13.07 -0.47
C GLN A 443 12.69 12.33 -1.77
N ASN A 444 13.10 11.07 -1.92
CA ASN A 444 12.73 10.24 -3.07
C ASN A 444 11.21 10.00 -3.18
N LEU A 445 10.51 9.88 -2.05
CA LEU A 445 9.06 9.76 -2.01
C LEU A 445 8.35 11.09 -2.28
N GLU A 446 8.86 12.21 -1.77
CA GLU A 446 8.33 13.56 -2.05
C GLU A 446 8.45 13.94 -3.54
N ASN A 447 9.48 13.41 -4.21
CA ASN A 447 9.69 13.59 -5.65
C ASN A 447 8.74 12.76 -6.55
N GLN A 448 7.97 11.80 -6.03
CA GLN A 448 7.03 11.02 -6.86
C GLN A 448 5.78 11.86 -7.19
N LYS A 449 5.54 12.09 -8.49
CA LYS A 449 4.39 12.85 -9.01
C LYS A 449 3.55 12.01 -9.99
N GLY A 450 2.24 12.24 -10.01
CA GLY A 450 1.28 11.71 -10.99
C GLY A 450 0.75 10.29 -10.74
N VAL A 451 1.62 9.33 -10.41
CA VAL A 451 1.21 7.94 -10.09
C VAL A 451 1.09 7.78 -8.58
N HIS A 452 0.06 7.09 -8.09
CA HIS A 452 -0.20 6.91 -6.65
C HIS A 452 0.05 5.47 -6.16
N PHE A 453 0.97 4.74 -6.79
CA PHE A 453 1.44 3.43 -6.33
C PHE A 453 2.88 3.12 -6.79
N LYS A 454 3.58 2.23 -6.06
CA LYS A 454 4.87 1.67 -6.49
C LYS A 454 4.65 0.47 -7.45
N PRO A 455 5.03 0.52 -8.74
CA PRO A 455 4.84 -0.61 -9.65
C PRO A 455 5.78 -1.77 -9.33
N SER A 456 5.30 -3.00 -9.55
CA SER A 456 6.03 -4.24 -9.23
C SER A 456 7.22 -4.55 -10.15
N SER A 457 7.38 -3.83 -11.26
CA SER A 457 8.64 -3.74 -12.01
C SER A 457 9.72 -3.06 -11.17
N ARG A 458 9.39 -1.93 -10.52
CA ARG A 458 10.24 -1.20 -9.55
C ARG A 458 10.23 -1.80 -8.14
N LYS A 459 9.83 -3.06 -7.94
CA LYS A 459 9.82 -3.70 -6.60
C LYS A 459 11.18 -3.66 -5.90
N ASN A 460 12.26 -3.89 -6.65
CA ASN A 460 13.66 -3.90 -6.18
C ASN A 460 14.26 -2.48 -6.04
N ASP A 461 13.53 -1.45 -6.43
CA ASP A 461 13.99 -0.06 -6.36
C ASP A 461 14.08 0.39 -4.90
N ARG A 462 15.31 0.71 -4.47
CA ARG A 462 15.64 1.16 -3.11
C ARG A 462 15.07 2.55 -2.81
N SER A 463 14.98 3.43 -3.81
CA SER A 463 14.45 4.80 -3.64
C SER A 463 13.00 4.81 -3.15
N LEU A 464 12.24 3.75 -3.45
CA LEU A 464 10.84 3.57 -3.06
C LEU A 464 10.65 2.43 -2.05
N GLU A 465 11.66 2.01 -1.28
CA GLU A 465 11.54 0.79 -0.48
C GLU A 465 10.50 0.84 0.64
N PHE A 466 10.27 2.02 1.24
CA PHE A 466 9.25 2.24 2.27
C PHE A 466 7.80 2.26 1.73
N ALA A 467 7.61 2.39 0.41
CA ALA A 467 6.29 2.45 -0.21
C ALA A 467 5.75 1.05 -0.56
N PRO A 468 4.49 0.73 -0.25
CA PRO A 468 3.91 -0.57 -0.53
C PRO A 468 3.79 -0.85 -2.03
N THR A 469 4.32 -2.01 -2.46
CA THR A 469 4.29 -2.43 -3.87
C THR A 469 2.85 -2.70 -4.33
N ASN A 470 2.44 -2.10 -5.45
CA ASN A 470 1.19 -2.37 -6.16
C ASN A 470 -0.10 -2.18 -5.32
N LEU A 471 -0.09 -1.24 -4.36
CA LEU A 471 -1.22 -0.93 -3.49
C LEU A 471 -2.42 -0.34 -4.27
N HIS A 472 -3.55 -1.05 -4.25
CA HIS A 472 -4.80 -0.64 -4.88
C HIS A 472 -6.02 -1.04 -4.04
N LEU A 473 -7.09 -0.24 -4.10
CA LEU A 473 -8.43 -0.67 -3.75
C LEU A 473 -9.03 -1.47 -4.93
N GLN A 474 -9.56 -2.66 -4.64
CA GLN A 474 -10.47 -3.40 -5.53
C GLN A 474 -11.87 -3.32 -4.92
N ARG A 475 -12.84 -2.89 -5.71
CA ARG A 475 -14.23 -2.71 -5.28
C ARG A 475 -15.15 -3.38 -6.29
N ILE A 476 -16.13 -4.14 -5.80
CA ILE A 476 -17.33 -4.46 -6.58
C ILE A 476 -18.55 -3.82 -5.94
N TRP A 477 -19.41 -3.23 -6.75
CA TRP A 477 -20.81 -3.01 -6.39
C TRP A 477 -21.66 -4.02 -7.14
N VAL A 478 -22.61 -4.63 -6.45
CA VAL A 478 -23.48 -5.68 -6.98
C VAL A 478 -24.93 -5.33 -6.72
N GLN A 479 -25.82 -5.63 -7.67
CA GLN A 479 -27.27 -5.59 -7.51
C GLN A 479 -27.92 -6.82 -8.18
N ASN A 480 -28.85 -7.46 -7.47
CA ASN A 480 -29.79 -8.43 -8.04
C ASN A 480 -31.22 -7.94 -7.75
N ASP A 481 -31.98 -7.59 -8.79
CA ASP A 481 -33.34 -7.07 -8.65
C ASP A 481 -34.36 -8.13 -8.19
N THR A 482 -34.18 -9.40 -8.57
CA THR A 482 -35.03 -10.52 -8.11
C THR A 482 -34.90 -10.74 -6.60
N LEU A 483 -33.68 -10.61 -6.06
CA LEU A 483 -33.41 -10.68 -4.62
C LEU A 483 -33.62 -9.35 -3.89
N LYS A 484 -33.88 -8.24 -4.62
CA LYS A 484 -33.92 -6.86 -4.10
C LYS A 484 -32.69 -6.48 -3.26
N LYS A 485 -31.53 -7.07 -3.55
CA LYS A 485 -30.29 -6.91 -2.77
C LYS A 485 -29.26 -6.13 -3.56
N SER A 486 -28.58 -5.19 -2.91
CA SER A 486 -27.40 -4.53 -3.45
C SER A 486 -26.38 -4.19 -2.37
N GLY A 487 -25.09 -4.18 -2.70
CA GLY A 487 -24.02 -3.91 -1.74
C GLY A 487 -22.67 -3.59 -2.38
N PHE A 488 -21.80 -2.97 -1.60
CA PHE A 488 -20.39 -2.74 -1.94
C PHE A 488 -19.51 -3.75 -1.21
N TYR A 489 -18.48 -4.26 -1.89
CA TYR A 489 -17.46 -5.13 -1.32
C TYR A 489 -16.09 -4.62 -1.73
N ASP A 490 -15.30 -4.21 -0.73
CA ASP A 490 -13.95 -3.70 -0.90
C ASP A 490 -12.92 -4.73 -0.45
N THR A 491 -11.82 -4.83 -1.18
CA THR A 491 -10.63 -5.60 -0.84
C THR A 491 -9.40 -4.79 -1.23
N ILE A 492 -8.47 -4.58 -0.30
CA ILE A 492 -7.20 -3.90 -0.58
C ILE A 492 -6.18 -4.93 -1.10
N THR A 493 -5.63 -4.70 -2.29
CA THR A 493 -4.55 -5.52 -2.85
C THR A 493 -3.22 -4.83 -2.67
N VAL A 494 -2.22 -5.56 -2.15
CA VAL A 494 -0.87 -5.02 -1.90
C VAL A 494 0.17 -6.14 -1.96
N GLY A 495 1.36 -5.82 -2.44
CA GLY A 495 2.49 -6.74 -2.50
C GLY A 495 2.92 -7.23 -1.11
N ALA A 496 3.89 -8.16 -1.07
CA ALA A 496 4.45 -8.62 0.19
C ALA A 496 5.11 -7.44 0.94
N PHE A 497 4.90 -7.35 2.26
CA PHE A 497 5.55 -6.37 3.12
C PHE A 497 6.99 -6.79 3.36
N THR A 498 7.90 -6.39 2.47
CA THR A 498 9.30 -6.85 2.47
C THR A 498 10.24 -5.82 1.85
N ALA A 499 11.48 -5.78 2.34
CA ALA A 499 12.57 -5.03 1.75
C ALA A 499 13.16 -5.79 0.54
N HIS A 500 12.46 -5.79 -0.60
CA HIS A 500 12.85 -6.50 -1.83
C HIS A 500 14.25 -6.15 -2.35
N SER A 501 14.71 -4.91 -2.12
CA SER A 501 16.05 -4.38 -2.39
C SER A 501 17.17 -5.15 -1.66
N HIS A 502 16.89 -5.68 -0.47
CA HIS A 502 17.84 -6.41 0.36
C HIS A 502 17.89 -7.89 -0.06
N LYS A 503 18.91 -8.28 -0.84
CA LYS A 503 19.18 -9.69 -1.21
C LYS A 503 19.31 -10.55 0.05
N SER A 504 18.55 -11.64 0.14
CA SER A 504 18.29 -12.34 1.42
C SER A 504 19.41 -13.27 1.93
N LYS A 505 20.70 -12.95 1.70
CA LYS A 505 21.84 -13.71 2.24
C LYS A 505 21.73 -13.98 3.75
N THR A 506 21.20 -13.03 4.50
CA THR A 506 20.99 -13.10 5.96
C THR A 506 19.63 -13.68 6.37
N GLY A 507 18.69 -13.77 5.43
CA GLY A 507 17.27 -14.13 5.63
C GLY A 507 16.36 -12.96 6.07
N GLY A 508 15.06 -13.25 6.17
CA GLY A 508 13.99 -12.31 6.56
C GLY A 508 13.82 -12.10 8.07
N LEU A 509 12.90 -11.22 8.46
CA LEU A 509 12.76 -10.70 9.83
C LEU A 509 12.66 -11.77 10.92
N ILE A 510 11.89 -12.84 10.73
CA ILE A 510 11.79 -13.94 11.72
C ILE A 510 13.18 -14.53 12.03
N LYS A 511 13.96 -14.85 10.99
CA LYS A 511 15.31 -15.43 11.14
C LYS A 511 16.27 -14.43 11.79
N LEU A 512 16.21 -13.16 11.40
CA LEU A 512 17.07 -12.12 11.98
C LEU A 512 16.72 -11.83 13.46
N LEU A 513 15.43 -11.83 13.81
CA LEU A 513 14.96 -11.69 15.20
C LEU A 513 15.34 -12.90 16.05
N GLN A 514 15.29 -14.11 15.48
CA GLN A 514 15.78 -15.32 16.14
C GLN A 514 17.30 -15.23 16.38
N GLN A 515 18.08 -14.80 15.39
CA GLN A 515 19.53 -14.59 15.54
C GLN A 515 19.87 -13.53 16.62
N LEU A 516 19.06 -12.48 16.76
CA LEU A 516 19.19 -11.52 17.87
C LEU A 516 18.86 -12.14 19.23
N LYS A 517 17.85 -13.01 19.32
CA LYS A 517 17.48 -13.73 20.56
C LYS A 517 18.46 -14.83 20.96
N GLU A 518 19.17 -15.43 19.99
CA GLU A 518 20.13 -16.52 20.23
C GLU A 518 21.57 -16.04 20.50
N ALA A 519 21.95 -14.87 19.99
CA ALA A 519 23.26 -14.25 20.24
C ALA A 519 23.67 -14.16 21.73
N PRO A 520 22.77 -13.87 22.70
CA PRO A 520 23.13 -13.74 24.12
C PRO A 520 23.59 -15.04 24.78
N LEU A 521 23.25 -16.21 24.23
CA LEU A 521 23.44 -17.52 24.89
C LEU A 521 24.86 -18.10 24.77
N LYS A 522 25.76 -17.46 24.00
CA LYS A 522 27.12 -17.98 23.75
C LYS A 522 28.24 -17.22 24.48
N THR A 523 27.93 -16.14 25.18
CA THR A 523 28.93 -15.28 25.86
C THR A 523 28.33 -14.62 27.11
N ASN A 524 28.74 -15.09 28.30
CA ASN A 524 28.09 -14.80 29.60
C ASN A 524 27.99 -13.32 30.03
N GLY A 525 28.62 -12.36 29.33
CA GLY A 525 28.47 -10.92 29.61
C GLY A 525 27.46 -10.18 28.72
N HIS A 526 27.11 -10.71 27.55
CA HIS A 526 26.45 -9.92 26.49
C HIS A 526 24.93 -9.77 26.69
N ALA A 527 24.28 -10.74 27.34
CA ALA A 527 22.84 -10.70 27.62
C ALA A 527 22.44 -9.50 28.51
N MET A 528 23.32 -9.09 29.42
CA MET A 528 23.01 -8.03 30.39
C MET A 528 22.95 -6.65 29.72
N ALA A 529 23.90 -6.33 28.83
CA ALA A 529 23.98 -5.02 28.16
C ALA A 529 22.74 -4.72 27.28
N SER A 530 22.32 -5.66 26.43
CA SER A 530 21.14 -5.48 25.58
C SER A 530 19.84 -5.30 26.40
N SER A 531 19.75 -5.95 27.55
CA SER A 531 18.65 -5.76 28.50
C SER A 531 18.70 -4.36 29.12
N LYS A 532 19.87 -3.90 29.60
CA LYS A 532 20.07 -2.55 30.16
C LYS A 532 19.70 -1.44 29.17
N ILE A 533 20.09 -1.56 27.88
CA ILE A 533 19.72 -0.59 26.83
C ILE A 533 18.19 -0.49 26.71
N THR A 534 17.50 -1.63 26.67
CA THR A 534 16.04 -1.66 26.52
C THR A 534 15.33 -1.07 27.74
N MET A 535 15.75 -1.45 28.95
CA MET A 535 15.21 -0.88 30.20
C MET A 535 15.44 0.63 30.31
N ALA A 536 16.63 1.12 29.92
CA ALA A 536 16.94 2.55 29.92
C ALA A 536 16.09 3.32 28.88
N PHE A 537 15.88 2.75 27.69
CA PHE A 537 15.00 3.34 26.68
C PHE A 537 13.54 3.41 27.14
N ASP A 538 13.00 2.32 27.70
CA ASP A 538 11.63 2.28 28.20
C ASP A 538 11.42 3.26 29.36
N ALA A 539 12.42 3.40 30.25
CA ALA A 539 12.43 4.44 31.28
C ALA A 539 12.39 5.86 30.68
N ILE A 540 13.20 6.15 29.65
CA ILE A 540 13.14 7.45 28.93
C ILE A 540 11.73 7.72 28.38
N GLN A 541 11.09 6.74 27.72
CA GLN A 541 9.75 6.95 27.16
C GLN A 541 8.70 7.17 28.25
N ALA A 542 8.77 6.44 29.36
CA ALA A 542 7.88 6.61 30.50
C ALA A 542 8.09 7.96 31.21
N ILE A 543 9.34 8.42 31.36
CA ILE A 543 9.67 9.77 31.86
C ILE A 543 9.12 10.84 30.93
N LYS A 544 9.29 10.72 29.60
CA LYS A 544 8.72 11.66 28.61
C LYS A 544 7.19 11.76 28.73
N LEU A 545 6.50 10.64 28.90
CA LEU A 545 5.04 10.60 29.06
C LEU A 545 4.59 11.26 30.36
N LEU A 546 5.11 10.81 31.52
CA LEU A 546 4.76 11.38 32.82
C LEU A 546 5.12 12.87 32.92
N ARG A 547 6.22 13.30 32.31
CA ARG A 547 6.60 14.72 32.20
C ARG A 547 5.54 15.54 31.47
N ARG A 548 5.00 15.02 30.35
CA ARG A 548 3.90 15.68 29.62
C ARG A 548 2.66 15.79 30.49
N GLU A 549 2.24 14.71 31.13
CA GLU A 549 1.05 14.70 32.00
C GLU A 549 1.18 15.66 33.20
N VAL A 550 2.35 15.71 33.84
CA VAL A 550 2.63 16.63 34.95
C VAL A 550 2.63 18.09 34.46
N VAL A 551 3.16 18.37 33.27
CA VAL A 551 3.10 19.71 32.66
C VAL A 551 1.67 20.11 32.27
N ASP A 552 0.85 19.19 31.78
CA ASP A 552 -0.55 19.48 31.49
C ASP A 552 -1.37 19.68 32.78
N ALA A 553 -1.09 18.92 33.83
CA ALA A 553 -1.61 19.18 35.18
C ALA A 553 -1.20 20.58 35.71
N MET A 554 0.05 21.03 35.48
CA MET A 554 0.48 22.40 35.80
C MET A 554 -0.33 23.45 35.03
N LYS A 555 -0.67 23.23 33.76
CA LYS A 555 -1.50 24.16 32.97
C LYS A 555 -2.90 24.29 33.56
N ILE A 556 -3.55 23.17 33.88
CA ILE A 556 -4.89 23.15 34.49
C ILE A 556 -4.86 23.86 35.85
N LEU A 557 -3.85 23.56 36.68
CA LEU A 557 -3.64 24.20 37.98
C LEU A 557 -3.40 25.72 37.85
N LEU A 558 -2.68 26.16 36.81
CA LEU A 558 -2.44 27.57 36.54
C LEU A 558 -3.70 28.30 36.07
N ASN A 559 -4.56 27.66 35.28
CA ASN A 559 -5.85 28.24 34.88
C ASN A 559 -6.78 28.39 36.09
N LEU A 560 -6.96 27.33 36.89
CA LEU A 560 -7.72 27.42 38.16
C LEU A 560 -7.17 28.50 39.10
N ALA A 561 -5.85 28.72 39.11
CA ALA A 561 -5.23 29.79 39.89
C ALA A 561 -5.58 31.20 39.36
N LYS A 562 -5.56 31.41 38.03
CA LYS A 562 -6.00 32.68 37.41
C LYS A 562 -7.46 32.98 37.73
N ASP A 563 -8.31 31.96 37.64
CA ASP A 563 -9.76 32.05 37.88
C ASP A 563 -10.10 32.07 39.39
N LYS A 564 -9.07 32.01 40.26
CA LYS A 564 -9.15 31.94 41.73
C LYS A 564 -10.05 30.80 42.25
N GLN A 565 -10.23 29.75 41.45
CA GLN A 565 -11.08 28.61 41.76
C GLN A 565 -10.32 27.57 42.61
N THR A 566 -10.47 27.68 43.93
CA THR A 566 -9.85 26.73 44.89
C THR A 566 -10.39 25.30 44.79
N ALA A 567 -11.64 25.15 44.32
CA ALA A 567 -12.30 23.87 44.09
C ALA A 567 -11.73 23.17 42.85
N GLY A 568 -10.80 22.22 43.07
CA GLY A 568 -10.15 21.41 42.04
C GLY A 568 -8.62 21.42 42.12
N MET A 569 -8.01 22.45 42.72
CA MET A 569 -6.54 22.59 42.77
C MET A 569 -5.84 21.48 43.58
N MET A 570 -6.39 21.11 44.73
CA MET A 570 -5.81 20.06 45.60
C MET A 570 -5.83 18.65 44.98
N PRO A 571 -6.93 18.18 44.35
CA PRO A 571 -6.92 16.95 43.55
C PRO A 571 -5.81 16.91 42.50
N ILE A 572 -5.60 17.99 41.74
CA ILE A 572 -4.53 18.07 40.73
C ILE A 572 -3.15 17.99 41.39
N CYS A 573 -2.95 18.67 42.52
CA CYS A 573 -1.69 18.55 43.27
C CYS A 573 -1.41 17.13 43.79
N ASN A 574 -2.45 16.41 44.21
CA ASN A 574 -2.31 15.01 44.65
C ASN A 574 -2.01 14.08 43.47
N ASP A 575 -2.64 14.29 42.31
CA ASP A 575 -2.33 13.58 41.06
C ASP A 575 -0.87 13.84 40.62
N MET A 576 -0.42 15.10 40.67
CA MET A 576 0.97 15.46 40.40
C MET A 576 1.94 14.78 41.38
N ILE A 577 1.66 14.74 42.69
CA ILE A 577 2.48 13.99 43.66
C ILE A 577 2.56 12.51 43.27
N SER A 578 1.43 11.89 42.92
CA SER A 578 1.37 10.48 42.53
C SER A 578 2.24 10.22 41.30
N LYS A 579 2.05 10.98 40.22
CA LYS A 579 2.83 10.88 38.98
C LYS A 579 4.32 11.15 39.18
N THR A 580 4.67 12.11 40.05
CA THR A 580 6.06 12.43 40.38
C THR A 580 6.74 11.29 41.14
N ARG A 581 6.02 10.61 42.06
CA ARG A 581 6.51 9.39 42.72
C ARG A 581 6.69 8.22 41.77
N ILE A 582 5.73 8.00 40.86
CA ILE A 582 5.85 6.97 39.81
C ILE A 582 7.11 7.25 38.98
N LEU A 583 7.29 8.50 38.54
CA LEU A 583 8.45 8.96 37.76
C LEU A 583 9.80 8.72 38.46
N LEU A 584 9.87 8.86 39.78
CA LEU A 584 11.08 8.51 40.56
C LEU A 584 11.27 6.99 40.74
N SER A 585 10.19 6.19 40.69
CA SER A 585 10.24 4.72 40.80
C SER A 585 10.51 3.97 39.49
N LEU A 586 10.55 4.69 38.35
CA LEU A 586 10.78 4.10 37.02
C LEU A 586 12.20 3.57 36.80
N TRP A 587 13.12 3.79 37.75
CA TRP A 587 14.54 3.65 37.50
C TRP A 587 15.27 2.95 38.65
N ASP A 588 16.28 2.14 38.31
CA ASP A 588 17.17 1.49 39.27
C ASP A 588 18.38 2.41 39.50
N PRO A 589 18.58 2.96 40.72
CA PRO A 589 19.73 3.80 41.04
C PRO A 589 21.07 3.19 40.64
N LYS A 590 21.20 1.85 40.72
CA LYS A 590 22.44 1.13 40.39
C LYS A 590 22.83 1.26 38.93
N LEU A 591 21.85 1.32 38.02
CA LEU A 591 22.12 1.52 36.59
C LEU A 591 22.56 2.96 36.30
N VAL A 592 22.10 3.92 37.10
CA VAL A 592 22.54 5.32 37.01
C VAL A 592 23.96 5.45 37.53
N GLU A 593 24.23 4.94 38.73
CA GLU A 593 25.57 4.89 39.34
C GLU A 593 26.60 4.20 38.43
N GLU A 594 26.27 3.04 37.85
CA GLU A 594 27.14 2.34 36.90
C GLU A 594 27.51 3.21 35.69
N ALA A 595 26.54 3.96 35.15
CA ALA A 595 26.77 4.82 33.99
C ALA A 595 27.50 6.14 34.33
N LEU A 596 27.28 6.69 35.54
CA LEU A 596 27.99 7.88 36.02
C LEU A 596 29.46 7.54 36.30
N ASN A 597 29.73 6.47 37.05
CA ASN A 597 31.09 5.97 37.32
C ASN A 597 31.87 5.71 36.02
N PHE A 598 31.21 5.09 35.02
CA PHE A 598 31.81 4.88 33.70
C PHE A 598 32.24 6.18 33.01
N ILE A 599 31.45 7.25 33.14
CA ILE A 599 31.78 8.56 32.57
C ILE A 599 32.89 9.25 33.35
N GLU A 600 32.87 9.20 34.69
CA GLU A 600 33.95 9.76 35.51
C GLU A 600 35.30 9.09 35.22
N GLU A 601 35.32 7.79 34.97
CA GLU A 601 36.52 7.02 34.64
C GLU A 601 37.05 7.29 33.21
N HIS A 602 36.16 7.55 32.24
CA HIS A 602 36.51 7.55 30.80
C HIS A 602 36.29 8.88 30.05
N LYS A 603 35.75 9.92 30.67
CA LYS A 603 35.56 11.23 30.03
C LYS A 603 36.90 11.98 29.95
N VAL A 604 37.24 12.51 28.78
CA VAL A 604 38.46 13.32 28.62
C VAL A 604 38.27 14.65 29.34
N THR A 605 38.94 14.81 30.48
CA THR A 605 39.06 16.10 31.16
C THR A 605 39.81 17.06 30.23
N PRO A 606 39.31 18.27 29.94
CA PRO A 606 40.10 19.26 29.24
C PRO A 606 41.27 19.63 30.15
N VAL A 607 42.49 19.24 29.74
CA VAL A 607 43.71 19.67 30.42
C VAL A 607 43.76 21.19 30.34
N LEU A 608 43.53 21.84 31.48
CA LEU A 608 43.98 23.21 31.68
C LEU A 608 45.49 23.16 31.57
N CYS A 609 46.04 23.59 30.44
CA CYS A 609 47.46 23.89 30.37
C CYS A 609 47.72 25.00 31.39
N ASP A 610 48.54 24.72 32.40
CA ASP A 610 49.07 25.77 33.27
C ASP A 610 49.75 26.81 32.38
N ASP A 611 49.29 28.06 32.47
CA ASP A 611 49.91 29.22 31.83
C ASP A 611 51.24 29.56 32.55
N ASN A 612 52.22 28.65 32.51
CA ASN A 612 53.60 28.85 32.97
C ASN A 612 54.56 27.78 32.45
N GLU A 613 54.80 27.70 31.13
CA GLU A 613 56.19 27.65 30.63
C GLU A 613 56.30 27.99 29.14
N SER A 614 57.18 28.93 28.82
CA SER A 614 57.33 29.48 27.48
C SER A 614 58.31 28.68 26.62
N THR A 615 57.82 27.71 25.83
CA THR A 615 58.61 27.20 24.70
C THR A 615 57.77 26.97 23.45
N LYS A 616 58.20 27.56 22.33
CA LYS A 616 57.54 27.44 21.03
C LYS A 616 57.66 26.01 20.50
N ASN A 617 56.53 25.38 20.18
CA ASN A 617 56.46 24.41 19.09
C ASN A 617 55.04 24.37 18.51
N THR A 618 54.92 24.75 17.24
CA THR A 618 53.68 24.67 16.46
C THR A 618 53.36 23.23 16.12
N SER A 619 52.37 22.64 16.80
CA SER A 619 51.67 21.43 16.34
C SER A 619 50.26 21.80 15.90
N ASN A 620 49.82 21.24 14.77
CA ASN A 620 48.49 21.49 14.24
C ASN A 620 47.42 20.93 15.18
N TYR A 621 46.57 21.79 15.75
CA TYR A 621 45.32 21.38 16.39
C TYR A 621 44.35 20.81 15.34
N HIS A 622 44.53 19.54 14.98
CA HIS A 622 43.54 18.78 14.25
C HIS A 622 42.30 18.65 15.14
N VAL A 623 41.27 19.47 14.87
CA VAL A 623 39.95 19.36 15.50
C VAL A 623 39.49 17.91 15.35
N SER A 624 39.26 17.23 16.49
CA SER A 624 38.94 15.81 16.51
C SER A 624 37.69 15.51 15.67
N PRO A 625 37.57 14.32 15.06
CA PRO A 625 36.39 13.95 14.28
C PRO A 625 35.10 14.16 15.09
N PHE A 626 35.14 13.83 16.39
CA PHE A 626 34.07 14.11 17.35
C PHE A 626 33.70 15.60 17.41
N LYS A 627 34.67 16.51 17.56
CA LYS A 627 34.39 17.97 17.59
C LYS A 627 33.83 18.49 16.25
N ARG A 628 34.24 17.95 15.10
CA ARG A 628 33.64 18.29 13.79
C ARG A 628 32.18 17.83 13.73
N ILE A 629 31.92 16.56 14.05
CA ILE A 629 30.58 15.96 14.04
C ILE A 629 29.66 16.69 15.02
N ALA A 630 30.10 16.93 16.26
CA ALA A 630 29.34 17.66 17.28
C ALA A 630 29.04 19.11 16.86
N SER A 631 29.98 19.81 16.21
CA SER A 631 29.73 21.16 15.69
C SER A 631 28.73 21.18 14.52
N GLN A 632 28.71 20.13 13.69
CA GLN A 632 27.72 19.95 12.61
C GLN A 632 26.33 19.54 13.15
N ILE A 633 26.26 18.76 14.23
CA ILE A 633 24.98 18.39 14.88
C ILE A 633 24.29 19.63 15.51
N ASN A 634 25.05 20.70 15.76
CA ASN A 634 24.55 21.95 16.34
C ASN A 634 23.78 22.87 15.35
N PHE A 635 23.40 22.37 14.16
CA PHE A 635 22.46 23.07 13.27
C PHE A 635 21.13 23.36 13.98
N ASP A 636 20.57 24.55 13.76
CA ASP A 636 19.29 24.99 14.34
C ASP A 636 18.13 24.05 13.95
N LEU A 637 17.89 23.06 14.80
CA LEU A 637 16.68 22.24 14.78
C LEU A 637 15.53 23.04 15.37
N GLN A 638 14.96 23.95 14.56
CA GLN A 638 13.57 24.37 14.77
C GLN A 638 12.70 23.12 14.78
N SER A 639 12.03 22.87 15.91
CA SER A 639 11.11 21.75 16.05
C SER A 639 9.87 21.98 15.19
N PRO A 640 9.55 21.11 14.22
CA PRO A 640 8.24 21.13 13.59
C PRO A 640 7.23 20.52 14.56
N ASP A 641 6.76 21.32 15.52
CA ASP A 641 5.58 21.11 16.40
C ASP A 641 5.44 22.28 17.40
N THR A 642 5.48 23.54 16.92
CA THR A 642 5.15 24.74 17.76
C THR A 642 4.12 25.69 17.14
N GLU A 643 3.35 25.20 16.17
CA GLU A 643 1.97 25.60 15.90
C GLU A 643 1.15 24.30 16.19
N ASP A 644 0.20 24.22 17.12
CA ASP A 644 -0.54 25.23 17.89
C ASP A 644 -0.63 24.93 19.39
N LEU A 645 -0.59 25.98 20.22
CA LEU A 645 -1.35 26.05 21.48
C LEU A 645 -1.62 27.51 21.91
N TYR A 646 -2.01 28.36 20.94
CA TYR A 646 -2.61 29.67 21.20
C TYR A 646 -4.09 29.63 20.82
N THR A 647 -4.99 29.65 21.81
CA THR A 647 -6.40 29.97 21.56
C THR A 647 -6.62 31.49 21.52
N PRO A 648 -7.51 32.02 20.67
CA PRO A 648 -7.53 33.44 20.30
C PRO A 648 -8.52 34.29 21.11
N GLU A 649 -8.13 35.52 21.47
CA GLU A 649 -9.04 36.60 21.87
C GLU A 649 -8.65 37.98 21.29
N SER A 650 -8.97 38.19 20.00
CA SER A 650 -9.39 39.48 19.40
C SER A 650 -8.35 40.67 19.38
N PRO A 651 -8.64 41.83 18.73
CA PRO A 651 -8.21 41.98 17.34
C PRO A 651 -7.54 43.33 16.97
N LYS A 652 -6.32 43.33 16.40
CA LYS A 652 -5.73 44.46 15.64
C LYS A 652 -4.64 43.94 14.67
N CYS A 653 -4.36 44.50 13.50
CA CYS A 653 -5.08 45.24 12.48
C CYS A 653 -4.08 45.37 11.31
N LEU A 654 -4.53 45.06 10.08
CA LEU A 654 -4.00 45.45 8.75
C LEU A 654 -2.72 46.32 8.60
N ARG A 655 -1.95 45.98 7.55
CA ARG A 655 -0.78 46.65 6.88
C ARG A 655 0.54 45.89 7.14
N ASN A 656 1.32 45.46 6.14
CA ASN A 656 1.42 45.91 4.74
C ASN A 656 1.33 44.78 3.70
N PHE A 657 0.93 45.16 2.49
CA PHE A 657 0.93 44.36 1.26
C PHE A 657 2.04 44.87 0.32
N MET A 658 2.36 44.05 -0.70
CA MET A 658 2.85 44.39 -2.06
C MET A 658 4.34 44.33 -2.43
N LYS A 659 4.54 43.60 -3.56
CA LYS A 659 5.65 43.60 -4.54
C LYS A 659 6.90 42.76 -4.20
N PHE A 660 7.53 42.06 -5.14
CA PHE A 660 7.54 42.24 -6.61
C PHE A 660 7.28 40.97 -7.47
N ASP A 661 7.02 41.23 -8.75
CA ASP A 661 6.61 40.30 -9.82
C ASP A 661 7.72 39.44 -10.47
N SER A 662 7.22 38.50 -11.27
CA SER A 662 7.80 37.68 -12.33
C SER A 662 9.03 38.20 -13.09
N LYS A 663 9.90 37.26 -13.50
CA LYS A 663 10.51 37.26 -14.84
C LYS A 663 10.63 35.85 -15.41
N GLU A 664 10.16 35.68 -16.63
CA GLU A 664 10.48 34.57 -17.54
C GLU A 664 11.85 34.83 -18.19
N ILE A 665 12.61 33.77 -18.49
CA ILE A 665 13.64 33.75 -19.54
C ILE A 665 13.56 32.38 -20.25
N GLN A 666 13.63 32.39 -21.58
CA GLN A 666 13.63 31.21 -22.47
C GLN A 666 15.06 30.84 -22.92
N GLU A 667 15.14 29.79 -23.76
CA GLU A 667 16.30 29.30 -24.51
C GLU A 667 17.35 28.49 -23.72
N GLU A 668 18.16 27.63 -24.36
CA GLU A 668 17.88 26.50 -25.27
C GLU A 668 19.18 25.66 -25.40
N ASN A 669 19.05 24.37 -25.74
CA ASN A 669 20.07 23.49 -26.35
C ASN A 669 21.31 22.96 -25.57
N ASP A 670 21.40 21.63 -25.68
CA ASP A 670 22.58 20.79 -25.95
C ASP A 670 23.56 20.26 -24.88
N LEU A 671 23.35 18.96 -24.64
CA LEU A 671 24.31 17.85 -24.83
C LEU A 671 25.27 17.39 -23.72
N SER A 672 25.47 16.06 -23.81
CA SER A 672 26.46 15.19 -23.15
C SER A 672 26.16 14.81 -21.69
N GLY A 673 25.95 13.52 -21.49
CA GLY A 673 25.80 12.92 -20.17
C GLY A 673 27.15 12.43 -19.62
N ASN A 674 27.22 12.33 -18.29
CA ASN A 674 28.06 11.37 -17.60
C ASN A 674 27.20 10.69 -16.54
N GLU A 675 27.12 9.36 -16.59
CA GLU A 675 26.47 8.57 -15.56
C GLU A 675 27.43 8.43 -14.36
N ASP A 676 27.30 9.31 -13.37
CA ASP A 676 28.02 9.17 -12.11
C ASP A 676 27.53 7.91 -11.36
N GLN A 677 28.28 6.82 -11.51
CA GLN A 677 28.09 5.57 -10.80
C GLN A 677 28.42 5.78 -9.31
N GLN A 678 27.45 6.26 -8.54
CA GLN A 678 27.56 6.33 -7.09
C GLN A 678 27.70 4.92 -6.50
N GLN A 679 28.91 4.59 -6.09
CA GLN A 679 29.29 3.29 -5.54
C GLN A 679 28.74 3.13 -4.11
N PHE A 680 27.47 2.72 -4.00
CA PHE A 680 26.79 2.54 -2.72
C PHE A 680 27.45 1.45 -1.87
N ILE A 681 27.90 1.83 -0.67
CA ILE A 681 28.51 0.92 0.30
C ILE A 681 27.45 -0.05 0.84
N VAL A 682 27.69 -1.35 0.60
CA VAL A 682 27.03 -2.45 1.31
C VAL A 682 27.65 -2.54 2.70
N PHE A 683 26.85 -2.69 3.76
CA PHE A 683 27.35 -2.96 5.11
C PHE A 683 28.35 -4.14 5.07
N PRO A 684 29.60 -3.96 5.55
CA PRO A 684 30.61 -5.01 5.48
C PRO A 684 30.15 -6.31 6.15
N GLU A 685 30.21 -7.41 5.40
CA GLU A 685 29.95 -8.74 5.96
C GLU A 685 31.06 -9.10 6.97
N SER A 686 30.69 -9.64 8.13
CA SER A 686 31.66 -10.06 9.15
C SER A 686 32.50 -11.23 8.65
N LYS A 687 33.70 -10.95 8.11
CA LYS A 687 34.67 -11.96 7.73
C LYS A 687 35.31 -12.62 8.96
N GLY A 688 35.59 -13.91 8.85
CA GLY A 688 36.48 -14.63 9.77
C GLY A 688 37.94 -14.25 9.53
N GLU A 689 38.80 -14.63 10.46
CA GLU A 689 40.22 -14.22 10.52
C GLU A 689 41.14 -14.97 9.54
N MET A 690 42.36 -14.44 9.44
CA MET A 690 43.53 -14.88 8.64
C MET A 690 43.44 -14.51 7.13
N ASP A 691 44.51 -14.06 6.48
CA ASP A 691 45.95 -14.15 6.82
C ASP A 691 46.76 -12.88 6.39
N ASN A 692 48.02 -12.78 6.82
CA ASN A 692 48.92 -11.64 6.54
C ASN A 692 49.47 -11.62 5.10
N ASN A 693 49.75 -10.42 4.57
CA ASN A 693 51.01 -10.10 3.86
C ASN A 693 51.18 -8.58 3.63
N GLN A 694 52.44 -8.13 3.65
CA GLN A 694 52.87 -6.74 3.39
C GLN A 694 53.08 -6.49 1.90
N GLU A 695 52.96 -5.23 1.45
CA GLU A 695 53.88 -4.62 0.48
C GLU A 695 53.72 -3.08 0.43
N ASP A 696 54.74 -2.39 -0.12
CA ASP A 696 55.10 -1.01 0.22
C ASP A 696 54.68 0.10 -0.77
N ALA A 697 54.64 1.34 -0.24
CA ALA A 697 54.99 2.63 -0.85
C ALA A 697 54.41 3.10 -2.21
N ASN A 698 53.81 4.30 -2.24
CA ASN A 698 54.58 5.54 -2.54
C ASN A 698 53.80 6.88 -2.51
N HIS A 699 54.58 7.96 -2.43
CA HIS A 699 54.21 9.40 -2.51
C HIS A 699 53.44 9.82 -3.78
N PHE A 700 52.58 10.86 -3.70
CA PHE A 700 52.98 12.23 -4.08
C PHE A 700 51.98 13.32 -3.64
N SER A 701 52.49 14.56 -3.58
CA SER A 701 51.82 15.77 -3.08
C SER A 701 51.29 16.68 -4.20
N GLY A 702 50.33 17.55 -3.88
CA GLY A 702 49.78 18.55 -4.81
C GLY A 702 49.02 19.67 -4.11
N SER A 703 49.71 20.76 -3.78
CA SER A 703 49.16 21.94 -3.12
C SER A 703 48.61 22.97 -4.13
N LYS A 704 47.59 23.74 -3.72
CA LYS A 704 47.49 25.19 -3.97
C LYS A 704 46.36 25.86 -3.17
N GLU A 705 46.69 27.02 -2.61
CA GLU A 705 45.81 27.92 -1.86
C GLU A 705 45.04 28.86 -2.81
N ASN A 706 43.93 29.46 -2.36
CA ASN A 706 43.84 30.93 -2.26
C ASN A 706 42.56 31.51 -1.64
N SER A 707 42.78 32.58 -0.85
CA SER A 707 41.94 33.79 -0.64
C SER A 707 40.48 33.69 -0.16
N LEU A 708 40.28 34.08 1.12
CA LEU A 708 39.10 34.81 1.62
C LEU A 708 39.19 36.31 1.26
N PRO A 709 38.06 37.04 1.31
CA PRO A 709 38.12 38.45 1.76
C PRO A 709 37.06 38.82 2.83
N ASN A 710 37.58 39.30 3.96
CA ASN A 710 37.11 40.33 4.89
C ASN A 710 35.62 40.60 5.18
N GLU A 711 35.34 40.63 6.50
CA GLU A 711 34.23 41.35 7.12
C GLU A 711 34.35 42.87 6.96
N SER A 712 33.20 43.57 7.05
CA SER A 712 33.15 44.94 7.57
C SER A 712 31.86 45.12 8.39
N GLY A 713 32.00 45.56 9.64
CA GLY A 713 30.90 45.60 10.60
C GLY A 713 30.21 46.96 10.72
N ASN A 714 29.11 47.00 11.46
CA ASN A 714 28.60 48.23 12.06
C ASN A 714 27.85 47.93 13.38
N GLY A 715 27.98 48.80 14.38
CA GLY A 715 27.61 48.49 15.78
C GLY A 715 26.41 49.25 16.35
N MET A 716 26.18 49.03 17.66
CA MET A 716 25.13 49.61 18.54
C MET A 716 23.71 49.03 18.30
N LYS A 717 22.96 48.54 19.30
CA LYS A 717 22.80 49.06 20.68
C LYS A 717 22.51 47.95 21.71
N THR A 718 23.01 48.14 22.92
CA THR A 718 22.61 47.39 24.12
C THR A 718 21.25 47.87 24.65
N GLY A 719 20.46 46.97 25.24
CA GLY A 719 19.32 47.35 26.09
C GLY A 719 17.92 46.90 25.64
N GLN A 720 17.70 45.61 25.40
CA GLN A 720 16.38 44.99 25.65
C GLN A 720 16.54 43.76 26.54
N PHE A 721 15.73 43.70 27.58
CA PHE A 721 15.90 42.81 28.73
C PHE A 721 15.00 41.58 28.54
N LEU A 722 15.62 40.41 28.35
CA LEU A 722 15.08 39.06 28.61
C LEU A 722 13.55 38.88 28.42
N ASP A 723 13.12 38.59 27.19
CA ASP A 723 11.78 38.03 26.97
C ASP A 723 11.72 36.57 27.47
N THR A 724 11.11 36.39 28.65
CA THR A 724 11.04 35.08 29.33
C THR A 724 10.07 34.08 28.70
N TYR A 725 9.42 34.41 27.56
CA TYR A 725 8.71 33.43 26.74
C TYR A 725 9.63 32.71 25.72
N SER A 726 10.75 33.33 25.31
CA SER A 726 11.61 32.77 24.25
C SER A 726 12.70 31.81 24.77
N MET A 727 13.12 31.92 26.03
CA MET A 727 14.17 31.06 26.63
C MET A 727 13.64 30.06 27.67
N CYS A 728 12.79 29.11 27.26
CA CYS A 728 12.43 27.94 28.09
C CYS A 728 12.13 26.64 27.31
N ASN A 729 12.18 26.64 25.97
CA ASN A 729 11.88 25.46 25.12
C ASN A 729 13.09 24.97 24.30
N SER A 730 14.32 25.45 24.56
CA SER A 730 15.49 25.03 23.78
C SER A 730 15.72 23.51 23.90
N PRO A 731 15.82 22.75 22.80
CA PRO A 731 16.11 21.31 22.83
C PRO A 731 17.36 20.99 23.65
N SER A 732 18.38 21.86 23.58
CA SER A 732 19.65 21.78 24.30
C SER A 732 19.53 21.73 25.83
N ALA A 733 18.39 22.11 26.41
CA ALA A 733 18.16 22.02 27.86
C ALA A 733 17.87 20.58 28.35
N ASN A 734 17.61 19.64 27.44
CA ASN A 734 17.31 18.23 27.75
C ASN A 734 18.50 17.30 27.51
N TYR A 735 19.70 17.86 27.39
CA TYR A 735 20.98 17.16 27.17
C TYR A 735 22.07 17.76 28.06
N TYR A 736 23.10 16.98 28.37
CA TYR A 736 24.33 17.53 28.93
C TYR A 736 25.12 18.26 27.84
N LYS A 737 25.66 19.44 28.17
CA LYS A 737 26.71 20.03 27.33
C LYS A 737 28.00 19.24 27.54
N PRO A 738 28.93 19.17 26.56
CA PRO A 738 30.20 18.47 26.74
C PRO A 738 31.01 18.90 27.97
N THR A 739 30.89 20.18 28.35
CA THR A 739 31.52 20.81 29.52
C THR A 739 30.68 20.78 30.80
N GLU A 740 29.51 20.16 30.79
CA GLU A 740 28.62 20.02 31.96
C GLU A 740 28.95 18.70 32.66
N GLU A 741 29.06 18.72 33.98
CA GLU A 741 29.20 17.52 34.81
C GLU A 741 27.83 16.98 35.18
N PRO A 742 27.64 15.64 35.24
CA PRO A 742 26.36 15.06 35.59
C PRO A 742 26.01 15.26 37.07
N GLU A 743 24.76 15.65 37.35
CA GLU A 743 24.29 15.75 38.74
C GLU A 743 24.10 14.34 39.33
N PRO A 744 24.53 14.10 40.59
CA PRO A 744 24.24 12.86 41.29
C PRO A 744 22.74 12.55 41.35
N TRP A 745 22.39 11.27 41.24
CA TRP A 745 21.00 10.83 41.22
C TRP A 745 20.21 11.28 42.47
N GLU A 746 20.82 11.15 43.66
CA GLU A 746 20.22 11.56 44.93
C GLU A 746 19.81 13.05 44.95
N LEU A 747 20.64 13.91 44.34
CA LEU A 747 20.38 15.34 44.24
C LEU A 747 19.23 15.63 43.26
N THR A 748 19.18 14.91 42.14
CA THR A 748 18.07 14.99 41.18
C THR A 748 16.74 14.57 41.83
N GLN A 749 16.73 13.47 42.57
CA GLN A 749 15.56 13.01 43.33
C GLN A 749 15.12 14.07 44.36
N LEU A 750 16.05 14.56 45.18
CA LEU A 750 15.78 15.58 46.20
C LEU A 750 15.21 16.87 45.58
N ASN A 751 15.75 17.31 44.44
CA ASN A 751 15.28 18.47 43.70
C ASN A 751 13.84 18.31 43.21
N ILE A 752 13.47 17.12 42.73
CA ILE A 752 12.10 16.78 42.30
C ILE A 752 11.15 16.80 43.52
N GLU A 753 11.49 16.08 44.59
CA GLU A 753 10.66 15.98 45.80
C GLU A 753 10.45 17.33 46.50
N ALA A 754 11.52 18.11 46.67
CA ALA A 754 11.45 19.45 47.26
C ALA A 754 10.60 20.41 46.41
N SER A 755 10.67 20.30 45.08
CA SER A 755 9.91 21.17 44.17
C SER A 755 8.42 20.87 44.17
N ILE A 756 8.00 19.59 44.14
CA ILE A 756 6.57 19.24 44.23
C ILE A 756 6.00 19.59 45.62
N MET A 757 6.75 19.35 46.71
CA MET A 757 6.32 19.72 48.06
C MET A 757 6.21 21.24 48.24
N CYS A 758 7.11 22.02 47.64
CA CYS A 758 7.03 23.48 47.60
C CYS A 758 5.76 23.96 46.86
N LEU A 759 5.48 23.40 45.67
CA LEU A 759 4.28 23.73 44.90
C LEU A 759 2.99 23.42 45.68
N VAL A 760 2.91 22.22 46.28
CA VAL A 760 1.77 21.77 47.09
C VAL A 760 1.58 22.66 48.32
N SER A 761 2.66 23.10 48.97
CA SER A 761 2.59 24.04 50.10
C SER A 761 1.97 25.38 49.70
N LYS A 762 2.40 25.95 48.55
CA LYS A 762 1.80 27.17 48.00
C LYS A 762 0.33 27.01 47.64
N VAL A 763 -0.07 25.89 47.04
CA VAL A 763 -1.49 25.64 46.73
C VAL A 763 -2.32 25.47 48.00
N LYS A 764 -1.82 24.78 49.03
CA LYS A 764 -2.48 24.69 50.35
C LYS A 764 -2.70 26.06 50.98
N PHE A 765 -1.72 26.96 50.85
CA PHE A 765 -1.80 28.35 51.31
C PHE A 765 -2.85 29.15 50.54
N LEU A 766 -2.84 29.11 49.20
CA LEU A 766 -3.86 29.76 48.35
C LEU A 766 -5.29 29.23 48.60
N CYS A 767 -5.43 27.92 48.89
CA CYS A 767 -6.71 27.31 49.24
C CYS A 767 -7.12 27.48 50.72
N GLY A 768 -6.37 28.26 51.52
CA GLY A 768 -6.69 28.54 52.93
C GLY A 768 -6.57 27.34 53.89
N ARG A 769 -5.94 26.23 53.47
CA ARG A 769 -5.82 24.97 54.24
C ARG A 769 -4.46 24.86 54.92
N CYS A 770 -4.18 25.78 55.84
CA CYS A 770 -2.87 25.94 56.47
C CYS A 770 -2.75 25.18 57.82
N ASN A 771 -2.10 24.01 57.82
CA ASN A 771 -1.52 23.36 59.01
C ASN A 771 -0.05 22.97 58.72
N SER A 772 0.85 23.94 58.58
CA SER A 772 2.30 23.72 58.54
C SER A 772 3.10 25.02 58.78
N PRO A 773 4.31 25.01 59.39
CA PRO A 773 4.92 26.23 59.97
C PRO A 773 5.84 27.05 59.04
N ALA A 774 6.03 26.64 57.79
CA ALA A 774 7.23 26.98 57.02
C ALA A 774 7.04 28.02 55.90
N VAL A 775 6.54 29.22 56.21
CA VAL A 775 6.63 30.40 55.31
C VAL A 775 6.95 31.67 56.11
N ARG A 776 8.21 32.13 56.04
CA ARG A 776 8.61 33.48 56.49
C ARG A 776 9.08 34.26 55.26
N LEU A 777 8.15 34.94 54.58
CA LEU A 777 8.44 35.73 53.38
C LEU A 777 9.30 36.95 53.73
N ARG A 778 10.33 37.21 52.91
CA ARG A 778 11.14 38.44 53.00
C ARG A 778 10.29 39.63 52.55
N SER A 779 10.13 40.62 53.42
CA SER A 779 9.73 41.96 53.00
C SER A 779 10.89 42.59 52.21
N GLN A 780 10.65 42.94 50.94
CA GLN A 780 11.54 43.83 50.19
C GLN A 780 11.28 45.27 50.64
N ARG A 781 12.31 45.94 51.15
CA ARG A 781 12.27 47.37 51.44
C ARG A 781 12.14 48.16 50.14
N SER A 782 11.11 48.99 50.02
CA SER A 782 11.10 50.11 49.09
C SER A 782 12.06 51.19 49.60
N HIS A 783 12.85 51.76 48.69
CA HIS A 783 13.61 52.98 48.97
C HIS A 783 12.67 54.18 48.98
N SER A 784 12.67 55.00 50.04
CA SER A 784 13.01 56.44 49.92
C SER A 784 13.17 57.16 51.26
N PHE A 785 14.01 58.20 51.24
CA PHE A 785 14.19 59.33 52.17
C PHE A 785 14.81 59.14 53.58
N ARG A 786 15.47 60.25 53.98
CA ARG A 786 16.47 60.43 55.06
C ARG A 786 15.83 60.60 56.44
N SER A 787 16.47 60.08 57.49
CA SER A 787 17.12 60.91 58.54
C SER A 787 17.80 60.10 59.66
N ASN A 788 19.08 60.41 59.91
CA ASN A 788 19.90 60.30 61.13
C ASN A 788 19.76 59.19 62.21
N SER A 789 20.94 58.64 62.52
CA SER A 789 21.57 58.43 63.86
C SER A 789 21.21 57.24 64.79
N SER A 790 22.26 56.42 65.07
CA SER A 790 22.66 55.80 66.36
C SER A 790 21.77 54.74 67.06
N ILE A 791 22.24 53.79 67.89
CA ILE A 791 23.54 53.09 68.18
C ILE A 791 23.18 51.87 69.10
N ASN A 792 23.97 50.77 69.09
CA ASN A 792 23.98 49.65 70.07
C ASN A 792 22.69 48.79 70.26
N GLN A 793 22.65 47.56 70.79
CA GLN A 793 23.55 46.40 71.03
C GLN A 793 22.65 45.30 71.68
N ALA A 794 22.90 44.01 71.40
CA ALA A 794 22.87 42.85 72.35
C ALA A 794 21.57 42.51 73.15
N THR A 795 21.26 41.28 73.64
CA THR A 795 21.75 39.88 73.50
C THR A 795 20.76 38.93 74.24
N ASN A 796 20.61 37.66 73.79
CA ASN A 796 20.34 36.43 74.59
C ASN A 796 19.05 36.33 75.48
N CYS A 797 18.53 35.18 75.95
CA CYS A 797 18.54 33.74 75.54
C CYS A 797 17.48 32.92 76.34
N HIS A 798 17.28 31.63 75.97
CA HIS A 798 16.73 30.48 76.76
C HIS A 798 15.21 30.29 77.06
N GLN A 799 14.57 29.31 76.39
CA GLN A 799 14.21 27.91 76.83
C GLN A 799 13.77 27.57 78.29
N PRO A 800 13.20 26.36 78.62
CA PRO A 800 12.39 25.33 77.87
C PRO A 800 11.24 24.63 78.71
N VAL A 801 10.76 23.40 78.30
CA VAL A 801 9.98 22.34 79.06
C VAL A 801 8.41 22.44 79.08
N SER A 802 7.55 21.37 79.20
CA SER A 802 7.42 20.04 78.52
C SER A 802 6.11 19.23 78.83
N LEU A 803 5.70 18.32 77.92
CA LEU A 803 5.01 16.99 78.07
C LEU A 803 3.48 16.76 78.38
N ASP A 804 2.95 15.73 77.68
CA ASP A 804 1.93 14.67 78.01
C ASP A 804 0.43 14.95 78.36
N SER A 805 -0.56 14.04 78.18
CA SER A 805 -0.78 12.87 77.26
C SER A 805 -2.23 12.27 77.36
N ARG A 806 -2.67 11.41 76.40
CA ARG A 806 -3.77 10.36 76.48
C ARG A 806 -5.26 10.86 76.62
N ILE A 807 -6.39 10.14 76.35
CA ILE A 807 -6.73 8.78 75.83
C ILE A 807 -8.19 8.70 75.21
N THR A 808 -8.55 7.55 74.62
CA THR A 808 -9.79 6.99 73.95
C THR A 808 -11.20 7.15 74.63
N GLN A 809 -12.43 6.79 74.13
CA GLN A 809 -12.99 5.98 72.98
C GLN A 809 -14.55 6.09 72.80
N ILE A 810 -15.11 5.59 71.66
CA ILE A 810 -16.38 4.78 71.46
C ILE A 810 -17.83 5.35 71.18
N SER A 811 -18.41 4.84 70.06
CA SER A 811 -19.80 4.45 69.64
C SER A 811 -21.02 5.37 69.36
N ASN A 812 -21.46 5.31 68.08
CA ASN A 812 -22.75 4.86 67.50
C ASN A 812 -24.06 5.70 67.36
N ASN A 813 -24.50 5.73 66.09
CA ASN A 813 -25.85 5.61 65.49
C ASN A 813 -26.83 6.79 65.28
N GLU A 814 -27.03 7.04 63.97
CA GLU A 814 -28.31 7.15 63.22
C GLU A 814 -29.07 8.49 63.01
N ALA A 815 -29.13 8.83 61.70
CA ALA A 815 -30.29 9.28 60.93
C ALA A 815 -30.78 10.76 60.92
N GLN A 816 -30.37 11.43 59.82
CA GLN A 816 -31.17 12.28 58.91
C GLN A 816 -31.42 13.80 59.18
N THR A 817 -30.84 14.60 58.27
CA THR A 817 -31.38 15.82 57.62
C THR A 817 -31.75 17.02 58.52
N THR A 818 -31.00 18.13 58.54
CA THR A 818 -30.89 19.09 57.42
C THR A 818 -29.88 20.23 57.70
N THR A 819 -29.46 20.91 56.62
CA THR A 819 -28.85 22.27 56.56
C THR A 819 -27.51 22.57 57.26
N ASN A 820 -26.54 23.01 56.44
CA ASN A 820 -25.27 23.60 56.85
C ASN A 820 -25.45 24.89 57.66
N ASN A 821 -24.64 25.06 58.72
CA ASN A 821 -23.72 26.20 58.86
C ASN A 821 -22.84 26.04 60.10
N ASN A 822 -21.59 25.64 59.90
CA ASN A 822 -20.53 25.81 60.90
C ASN A 822 -19.23 26.18 60.18
N ALA A 823 -18.69 27.36 60.50
CA ALA A 823 -17.44 27.84 59.94
C ALA A 823 -16.24 27.04 60.50
N PRO A 824 -15.21 26.74 59.70
CA PRO A 824 -13.97 26.19 60.24
C PRO A 824 -13.26 27.25 61.10
N SER A 825 -12.67 26.82 62.21
CA SER A 825 -11.93 27.72 63.10
C SER A 825 -10.77 28.41 62.36
N ARG A 826 -10.70 29.74 62.47
CA ARG A 826 -9.59 30.53 61.92
C ARG A 826 -8.31 30.28 62.72
N ASN A 827 -7.26 29.84 62.04
CA ASN A 827 -5.92 29.73 62.63
C ASN A 827 -5.32 31.15 62.83
N LYS A 828 -4.93 31.49 64.06
CA LYS A 828 -4.35 32.80 64.46
C LYS A 828 -3.08 33.24 63.72
N PHE A 829 -2.52 32.42 62.83
CA PHE A 829 -1.37 32.75 61.99
C PHE A 829 -1.73 33.50 60.69
N THR A 830 -3.02 33.74 60.40
CA THR A 830 -3.45 34.43 59.17
C THR A 830 -4.00 35.85 59.39
N GLU A 831 -4.14 36.30 60.64
CA GLU A 831 -4.50 37.70 60.94
C GLU A 831 -3.31 38.62 60.67
N GLY A 832 -3.40 39.38 59.57
CA GLY A 832 -2.34 40.29 59.10
C GLY A 832 -1.92 40.08 57.64
N LEU A 833 -2.35 38.97 57.01
CA LEU A 833 -2.20 38.76 55.57
C LEU A 833 -3.44 39.25 54.84
N ASP A 834 -3.34 40.44 54.25
CA ASP A 834 -4.42 41.05 53.50
C ASP A 834 -4.60 40.34 52.14
N PHE A 835 -5.49 39.35 52.11
CA PHE A 835 -5.81 38.54 50.92
C PHE A 835 -6.26 39.38 49.71
N SER A 836 -6.64 40.65 49.91
CA SER A 836 -6.99 41.58 48.84
C SER A 836 -5.79 42.01 47.98
N LEU A 837 -4.56 41.96 48.50
CA LEU A 837 -3.35 42.43 47.82
C LEU A 837 -2.67 41.38 46.92
N MET A 838 -3.03 40.09 47.01
CA MET A 838 -2.51 39.05 46.11
C MET A 838 -3.24 39.06 44.76
N THR A 839 -2.75 39.90 43.85
CA THR A 839 -3.41 40.16 42.55
C THR A 839 -3.22 39.06 41.50
N ASP A 840 -2.08 38.37 41.42
CA ASP A 840 -1.82 37.23 40.50
C ASP A 840 -1.42 35.95 41.26
N TRP A 841 -2.36 35.01 41.47
CA TRP A 841 -2.04 33.69 42.04
C TRP A 841 -1.12 32.85 41.12
N GLY A 842 -1.18 33.11 39.81
CA GLY A 842 -0.31 32.46 38.84
C GLY A 842 1.15 32.89 38.97
N SER A 843 1.44 34.14 39.36
CA SER A 843 2.83 34.59 39.61
C SER A 843 3.48 33.83 40.77
N GLU A 844 2.71 33.44 41.78
CA GLU A 844 3.22 32.68 42.93
C GLU A 844 3.51 31.22 42.60
N LEU A 845 2.71 30.58 41.76
CA LEU A 845 2.91 29.17 41.40
C LEU A 845 4.01 28.98 40.34
N LYS A 846 4.18 29.93 39.41
CA LYS A 846 5.17 29.89 38.31
C LYS A 846 6.60 29.50 38.78
N PRO A 847 7.20 30.08 39.84
CA PRO A 847 8.54 29.69 40.30
C PRO A 847 8.66 28.22 40.74
N SER A 848 7.66 27.69 41.45
CA SER A 848 7.69 26.31 41.94
C SER A 848 7.40 25.31 40.80
N MET A 849 6.53 25.67 39.85
CA MET A 849 6.34 24.93 38.61
C MET A 849 7.60 24.89 37.73
N ARG A 850 8.33 26.02 37.62
CA ARG A 850 9.61 26.11 36.90
C ARG A 850 10.67 25.20 37.52
N LYS A 851 10.84 25.23 38.85
CA LYS A 851 11.79 24.34 39.55
C LYS A 851 11.45 22.86 39.37
N LEU A 852 10.17 22.49 39.50
CA LEU A 852 9.74 21.10 39.28
C LEU A 852 10.01 20.64 37.84
N ARG A 853 9.74 21.51 36.84
CA ARG A 853 10.10 21.22 35.44
C ARG A 853 11.61 21.04 35.29
N GLN A 854 12.42 21.98 35.76
CA GLN A 854 13.89 21.89 35.67
C GLN A 854 14.46 20.62 36.30
N ALA A 855 13.93 20.19 37.45
CA ALA A 855 14.36 18.95 38.11
C ALA A 855 13.96 17.70 37.31
N MET A 856 12.77 17.68 36.70
CA MET A 856 12.35 16.62 35.79
C MET A 856 13.12 16.63 34.46
N ASP A 857 13.58 17.79 34.00
CA ASP A 857 14.44 17.94 32.83
C ASP A 857 15.84 17.37 33.14
N GLY A 858 16.37 17.59 34.35
CA GLY A 858 17.59 16.98 34.87
C GLY A 858 17.52 15.45 34.92
N LEU A 859 16.43 14.89 35.45
CA LEU A 859 16.17 13.43 35.37
C LEU A 859 16.22 12.93 33.92
N LEU A 860 15.57 13.62 32.98
CA LEU A 860 15.57 13.22 31.57
C LEU A 860 16.97 13.34 30.94
N LYS A 861 17.79 14.35 31.31
CA LYS A 861 19.20 14.42 30.90
C LYS A 861 19.96 13.18 31.35
N THR A 862 19.89 12.83 32.63
CA THR A 862 20.62 11.68 33.20
C THR A 862 20.12 10.37 32.57
N ALA A 863 18.82 10.23 32.31
CA ALA A 863 18.27 9.04 31.65
C ALA A 863 18.85 8.82 30.25
N ARG A 864 18.97 9.89 29.47
CA ARG A 864 19.60 9.90 28.14
C ARG A 864 21.10 9.60 28.19
N LEU A 865 21.77 10.10 29.21
CA LEU A 865 23.19 9.84 29.45
C LEU A 865 23.43 8.35 29.72
N THR A 866 22.71 7.77 30.69
CA THR A 866 22.76 6.33 31.02
C THR A 866 22.44 5.44 29.82
N HIS A 867 21.40 5.78 29.05
CA HIS A 867 21.06 5.08 27.81
C HIS A 867 22.20 5.12 26.78
N SER A 868 22.85 6.27 26.61
CA SER A 868 23.98 6.44 25.67
C SER A 868 25.20 5.64 26.10
N VAL A 869 25.52 5.60 27.40
CA VAL A 869 26.62 4.79 27.96
C VAL A 869 26.41 3.31 27.64
N PHE A 870 25.25 2.75 27.98
CA PHE A 870 24.97 1.34 27.70
C PHE A 870 24.99 1.00 26.20
N ARG A 871 24.70 1.98 25.33
CA ARG A 871 24.79 1.81 23.87
C ARG A 871 26.20 1.89 23.31
N VAL A 872 27.10 2.67 23.90
CA VAL A 872 28.55 2.63 23.59
C VAL A 872 29.19 1.34 24.11
N GLN A 873 28.64 0.76 25.18
CA GLN A 873 29.02 -0.55 25.71
C GLN A 873 28.52 -1.75 24.88
N GLU A 874 27.59 -1.55 23.94
CA GLU A 874 27.09 -2.64 23.08
C GLU A 874 28.22 -3.26 22.22
N ASP A 875 28.22 -4.58 22.06
CA ASP A 875 29.11 -5.25 21.11
C ASP A 875 28.81 -4.82 19.67
N LYS A 876 29.86 -4.65 18.86
CA LYS A 876 29.79 -4.22 17.47
C LYS A 876 28.89 -5.13 16.63
N ARG A 877 29.04 -6.45 16.72
CA ARG A 877 28.26 -7.42 15.94
C ARG A 877 26.79 -7.46 16.40
N SER A 878 26.53 -7.22 17.68
CA SER A 878 25.16 -7.01 18.21
C SER A 878 24.53 -5.75 17.62
N ALA A 879 25.22 -4.61 17.72
CA ALA A 879 24.72 -3.31 17.29
C ALA A 879 24.44 -3.28 15.77
N GLU A 880 25.33 -3.84 14.95
CA GLU A 880 25.13 -4.00 13.50
C GLU A 880 23.88 -4.83 13.16
N ARG A 881 23.67 -5.96 13.85
CA ARG A 881 22.47 -6.81 13.65
C ARG A 881 21.19 -6.10 14.09
N SER A 882 21.24 -5.43 15.25
CA SER A 882 20.13 -4.64 15.81
C SER A 882 19.71 -3.51 14.85
N CYS A 883 20.70 -2.81 14.27
CA CYS A 883 20.49 -1.79 13.24
C CYS A 883 19.84 -2.37 11.97
N ASN A 884 20.39 -3.47 11.42
CA ASN A 884 19.86 -4.10 10.22
C ASN A 884 18.41 -4.60 10.39
N VAL A 885 18.10 -5.21 11.54
CA VAL A 885 16.73 -5.64 11.87
C VAL A 885 15.79 -4.45 12.00
N ARG A 886 16.22 -3.38 12.68
CA ARG A 886 15.44 -2.14 12.86
C ARG A 886 15.07 -1.54 11.50
N TYR A 887 16.05 -1.34 10.61
CA TYR A 887 15.80 -0.77 9.28
C TYR A 887 14.84 -1.64 8.46
N ARG A 888 15.08 -2.95 8.39
CA ARG A 888 14.20 -3.88 7.66
C ARG A 888 12.78 -3.88 8.22
N ARG A 889 12.62 -3.87 9.55
CA ARG A 889 11.31 -3.82 10.23
C ARG A 889 10.58 -2.52 9.95
N HIS A 890 11.28 -1.37 9.98
CA HIS A 890 10.70 -0.07 9.60
C HIS A 890 10.19 -0.08 8.15
N VAL A 891 10.96 -0.63 7.19
CA VAL A 891 10.52 -0.78 5.79
C VAL A 891 9.24 -1.61 5.69
N CYS A 892 9.21 -2.82 6.27
CA CYS A 892 8.05 -3.71 6.16
C CYS A 892 6.81 -3.13 6.88
N PHE A 893 7.00 -2.56 8.08
CA PHE A 893 5.93 -1.92 8.85
C PHE A 893 5.34 -0.70 8.14
N SER A 894 6.16 0.11 7.46
CA SER A 894 5.68 1.23 6.64
C SER A 894 4.70 0.79 5.55
N GLN A 895 5.06 -0.29 4.83
CA GLN A 895 4.20 -0.86 3.79
C GLN A 895 2.89 -1.42 4.40
N ALA A 896 2.98 -2.09 5.55
CA ALA A 896 1.85 -2.69 6.25
C ALA A 896 0.85 -1.66 6.80
N LEU A 897 1.33 -0.64 7.51
CA LEU A 897 0.48 0.40 8.09
C LEU A 897 -0.19 1.24 6.99
N THR A 898 0.53 1.56 5.91
CA THR A 898 -0.01 2.30 4.76
C THR A 898 -1.16 1.54 4.08
N ALA A 899 -1.05 0.22 3.95
CA ALA A 899 -2.12 -0.63 3.45
C ALA A 899 -3.33 -0.63 4.40
N LEU A 900 -3.11 -0.86 5.70
CA LEU A 900 -4.17 -0.88 6.72
C LEU A 900 -4.96 0.44 6.78
N VAL A 901 -4.26 1.58 6.83
CA VAL A 901 -4.88 2.91 6.84
C VAL A 901 -5.67 3.16 5.56
N SER A 902 -5.17 2.71 4.40
CA SER A 902 -5.94 2.80 3.14
C SER A 902 -7.25 2.00 3.20
N GLY A 903 -7.27 0.83 3.85
CA GLY A 903 -8.47 0.04 4.08
C GLY A 903 -9.47 0.69 5.06
N LEU A 904 -8.96 1.24 6.18
CA LEU A 904 -9.78 1.99 7.14
C LEU A 904 -10.43 3.22 6.49
N MET A 905 -9.64 4.03 5.78
CA MET A 905 -10.13 5.23 5.11
C MET A 905 -11.13 4.89 3.98
N ALA A 906 -10.94 3.79 3.25
CA ALA A 906 -11.93 3.30 2.27
C ALA A 906 -13.28 2.95 2.94
N ARG A 907 -13.26 2.20 4.06
CA ARG A 907 -14.48 1.80 4.78
C ARG A 907 -15.19 2.99 5.43
N LEU A 908 -14.45 4.01 5.90
CA LEU A 908 -15.01 5.21 6.52
C LEU A 908 -15.57 6.22 5.48
N TRP A 909 -14.83 6.54 4.42
CA TRP A 909 -15.22 7.61 3.48
C TRP A 909 -15.95 7.13 2.22
N CYS A 910 -15.65 5.92 1.75
CA CYS A 910 -16.07 5.47 0.42
C CYS A 910 -17.32 4.57 0.46
N GLN A 911 -17.92 4.33 1.62
CA GLN A 911 -19.11 3.48 1.81
C GLN A 911 -20.19 4.21 2.61
N LYS A 912 -21.44 3.73 2.59
CA LYS A 912 -22.48 4.24 3.50
C LYS A 912 -22.11 3.85 4.94
N PRO A 913 -22.27 4.73 5.95
CA PRO A 913 -21.93 4.41 7.33
C PRO A 913 -22.88 3.34 7.88
N GLU A 914 -22.33 2.18 8.24
CA GLU A 914 -23.06 1.10 8.91
C GLU A 914 -22.98 1.28 10.45
N PRO A 915 -24.11 1.48 11.16
CA PRO A 915 -24.10 1.64 12.62
C PRO A 915 -23.49 0.43 13.35
N GLU A 916 -23.75 -0.78 12.85
CA GLU A 916 -23.14 -2.02 13.35
C GLU A 916 -21.60 -1.96 13.32
N PHE A 917 -21.02 -1.52 12.20
CA PHE A 917 -19.57 -1.42 12.07
C PHE A 917 -18.99 -0.37 13.00
N LEU A 918 -19.64 0.80 13.14
CA LEU A 918 -19.19 1.85 14.05
C LEU A 918 -19.26 1.40 15.52
N TYR A 919 -20.29 0.65 15.91
CA TYR A 919 -20.41 0.08 17.26
C TYR A 919 -19.37 -1.00 17.54
N VAL A 920 -19.07 -1.89 16.57
CA VAL A 920 -17.98 -2.87 16.67
C VAL A 920 -16.63 -2.14 16.82
N LEU A 921 -16.39 -1.13 15.98
CA LEU A 921 -15.18 -0.31 15.97
C LEU A 921 -14.93 0.37 17.33
N SER A 922 -15.97 0.96 17.93
CA SER A 922 -15.86 1.63 19.23
C SER A 922 -15.78 0.66 20.43
N SER A 923 -16.29 -0.57 20.30
CA SER A 923 -16.44 -1.50 21.44
C SER A 923 -15.33 -2.53 21.54
N ILE A 924 -14.89 -3.12 20.41
CA ILE A 924 -13.87 -4.19 20.39
C ILE A 924 -12.71 -3.92 19.40
N GLY A 925 -12.78 -2.82 18.65
CA GLY A 925 -11.84 -2.49 17.59
C GLY A 925 -12.21 -3.12 16.23
N CYS A 926 -11.30 -2.99 15.26
CA CYS A 926 -11.52 -3.47 13.89
C CYS A 926 -10.78 -4.79 13.63
N LEU A 927 -11.43 -5.75 12.97
CA LEU A 927 -10.78 -6.95 12.43
C LEU A 927 -10.14 -6.64 11.06
N ALA A 928 -8.87 -6.99 10.87
CA ALA A 928 -8.19 -6.89 9.57
C ALA A 928 -7.68 -8.27 9.13
N SER A 929 -8.27 -8.84 8.07
CA SER A 929 -7.90 -10.15 7.53
C SER A 929 -6.96 -10.01 6.34
N PHE A 930 -5.71 -10.44 6.53
CA PHE A 930 -4.67 -10.52 5.52
C PHE A 930 -4.60 -11.93 4.95
N GLU A 931 -5.10 -12.09 3.73
CA GLU A 931 -4.84 -13.27 2.90
C GLU A 931 -3.51 -13.11 2.17
N CYS A 932 -2.68 -14.15 2.19
CA CYS A 932 -1.40 -14.14 1.50
C CYS A 932 -1.14 -15.43 0.71
N LEU A 933 -0.53 -15.26 -0.46
CA LEU A 933 -0.29 -16.33 -1.43
C LEU A 933 1.21 -16.63 -1.60
N LEU A 934 2.03 -16.28 -0.60
CA LEU A 934 3.48 -16.51 -0.60
C LEU A 934 3.78 -17.98 -0.32
N SER A 935 4.75 -18.53 -1.03
CA SER A 935 5.16 -19.91 -0.81
C SER A 935 6.22 -20.00 0.28
N TYR A 936 6.07 -20.96 1.20
CA TYR A 936 7.07 -21.27 2.22
C TYR A 936 8.27 -22.05 1.62
N TYR A 937 8.83 -21.55 0.52
CA TYR A 937 10.00 -22.13 -0.15
C TYR A 937 10.82 -21.10 -0.94
N GLY A 938 12.13 -21.31 -0.99
CA GLY A 938 13.08 -20.45 -1.69
C GLY A 938 12.97 -18.99 -1.27
N ASN A 939 13.07 -18.08 -2.24
CA ASN A 939 13.11 -16.63 -2.02
C ASN A 939 11.80 -16.03 -1.45
N GLU A 940 10.71 -16.80 -1.33
CA GLU A 940 9.45 -16.32 -0.72
C GLU A 940 9.35 -16.59 0.79
N ILE A 941 10.21 -17.45 1.37
CA ILE A 941 10.26 -17.68 2.84
C ILE A 941 10.57 -16.37 3.58
N ASP A 942 11.61 -15.66 3.13
CA ASP A 942 12.04 -14.42 3.78
C ASP A 942 10.99 -13.32 3.68
N MET A 943 10.27 -13.27 2.55
CA MET A 943 9.14 -12.35 2.33
C MET A 943 7.95 -12.72 3.22
N TRP A 944 7.69 -14.01 3.44
CA TRP A 944 6.65 -14.48 4.36
C TRP A 944 6.99 -14.10 5.81
N GLY A 945 8.24 -14.30 6.22
CA GLY A 945 8.70 -13.94 7.56
C GLY A 945 8.69 -12.43 7.81
N ASP A 946 9.01 -11.62 6.79
CA ASP A 946 8.83 -10.17 6.86
C ASP A 946 7.35 -9.77 6.99
N MET A 947 6.48 -10.38 6.17
CA MET A 947 5.04 -10.11 6.14
C MET A 947 4.37 -10.43 7.48
N ALA A 948 4.68 -11.59 8.07
CA ALA A 948 4.09 -12.04 9.32
C ALA A 948 4.37 -11.06 10.47
N ILE A 949 5.64 -10.67 10.64
CA ILE A 949 6.07 -9.70 11.67
C ILE A 949 5.45 -8.32 11.41
N ALA A 950 5.45 -7.84 10.16
CA ALA A 950 4.90 -6.54 9.82
C ALA A 950 3.37 -6.44 10.03
N ILE A 951 2.64 -7.57 9.90
CA ILE A 951 1.21 -7.66 10.22
C ILE A 951 0.99 -7.71 11.74
N GLU A 952 1.79 -8.48 12.48
CA GLU A 952 1.71 -8.57 13.94
C GLU A 952 1.94 -7.20 14.61
N ASP A 953 2.91 -6.44 14.11
CA ASP A 953 3.23 -5.08 14.56
C ASP A 953 2.04 -4.11 14.47
N LEU A 954 1.07 -4.33 13.55
CA LEU A 954 -0.13 -3.49 13.43
C LEU A 954 -1.02 -3.54 14.68
N ALA A 955 -0.96 -4.61 15.47
CA ALA A 955 -1.72 -4.73 16.72
C ALA A 955 -1.23 -3.77 17.82
N THR A 956 -0.03 -3.20 17.68
CA THR A 956 0.54 -2.22 18.62
C THR A 956 0.04 -0.79 18.40
N VAL A 957 -0.51 -0.50 17.22
CA VAL A 957 -0.91 0.85 16.79
C VAL A 957 -2.29 1.19 17.33
N ASN A 958 -2.40 2.37 17.94
CA ASN A 958 -3.68 2.94 18.34
C ASN A 958 -4.27 3.79 17.19
N PHE A 959 -5.59 3.85 17.10
CA PHE A 959 -6.31 4.64 16.10
C PHE A 959 -7.36 5.51 16.79
N THR A 960 -7.45 6.78 16.39
CA THR A 960 -8.43 7.74 16.93
C THR A 960 -9.19 8.38 15.77
N LEU A 961 -10.52 8.40 15.83
CA LEU A 961 -11.32 9.13 14.83
C LEU A 961 -11.33 10.62 15.19
N LEU A 962 -11.07 11.47 14.21
CA LEU A 962 -10.97 12.92 14.35
C LEU A 962 -12.12 13.58 13.57
N PRO A 963 -12.96 14.42 14.19
CA PRO A 963 -13.98 15.18 13.46
C PRO A 963 -13.35 16.08 12.40
N LEU A 964 -13.93 16.14 11.20
CA LEU A 964 -13.38 16.95 10.11
C LEU A 964 -13.20 18.43 10.50
N SER A 965 -14.15 19.00 11.25
CA SER A 965 -14.07 20.36 11.80
C SER A 965 -12.90 20.60 12.79
N GLN A 966 -12.32 19.54 13.36
CA GLN A 966 -11.08 19.62 14.15
C GLN A 966 -9.85 19.40 13.26
N ALA A 967 -9.90 18.44 12.32
CA ALA A 967 -8.82 18.19 11.36
C ALA A 967 -8.46 19.45 10.54
N VAL A 968 -9.48 20.19 10.07
CA VAL A 968 -9.34 21.46 9.33
C VAL A 968 -8.66 22.54 10.18
N ARG A 969 -8.93 22.59 11.49
CA ARG A 969 -8.29 23.57 12.40
C ARG A 969 -6.82 23.26 12.63
N GLU A 970 -6.49 21.97 12.79
CA GLU A 970 -5.12 21.54 13.09
C GLU A 970 -4.22 21.46 11.84
N ASN A 971 -4.77 21.31 10.63
CA ASN A 971 -3.99 21.37 9.39
C ASN A 971 -4.84 21.77 8.16
N PRO A 972 -4.92 23.07 7.83
CA PRO A 972 -5.75 23.57 6.73
C PRO A 972 -5.35 23.14 5.31
N LYS A 973 -4.18 22.50 5.12
CA LYS A 973 -3.68 22.13 3.78
C LYS A 973 -4.06 20.71 3.35
N ASP A 974 -4.29 19.82 4.31
CA ASP A 974 -4.45 18.36 4.12
C ASP A 974 -5.70 17.83 4.87
N GLU A 975 -6.81 18.56 4.85
CA GLU A 975 -8.00 18.39 5.74
C GLU A 975 -8.53 16.95 5.89
N ILE A 976 -8.41 16.11 4.85
CA ILE A 976 -8.97 14.76 4.76
C ILE A 976 -7.90 13.66 5.02
N MET A 977 -6.62 14.03 5.06
CA MET A 977 -5.54 13.06 5.13
C MET A 977 -5.24 12.59 6.56
N PRO A 978 -5.00 11.30 6.79
CA PRO A 978 -4.70 10.77 8.11
C PRO A 978 -3.31 11.21 8.60
N ARG A 979 -3.17 11.44 9.91
CA ARG A 979 -1.93 11.90 10.55
C ARG A 979 -1.41 10.86 11.53
N ILE A 980 -0.11 10.60 11.52
CA ILE A 980 0.59 9.74 12.48
C ILE A 980 1.23 10.62 13.54
N VAL A 981 0.99 10.30 14.80
CA VAL A 981 1.57 10.98 15.97
C VAL A 981 2.09 9.97 16.99
N GLY A 982 2.93 10.41 17.92
CA GLY A 982 3.47 9.58 19.01
C GLY A 982 4.91 9.15 18.77
N SER A 983 5.34 8.11 19.48
CA SER A 983 6.67 7.51 19.34
C SER A 983 6.59 6.17 18.62
N LYS A 984 7.73 5.64 18.16
CA LYS A 984 7.84 4.29 17.60
C LYS A 984 7.22 3.17 18.47
N ASN A 985 7.29 3.28 19.79
CA ASN A 985 6.70 2.28 20.71
C ASN A 985 5.24 2.61 21.07
N SER A 986 4.69 3.73 20.60
CA SER A 986 3.36 4.23 20.96
C SER A 986 2.72 5.04 19.82
N LEU A 987 2.74 4.49 18.60
CA LEU A 987 2.17 5.15 17.43
C LEU A 987 0.64 5.25 17.54
N CYS A 988 0.11 6.43 17.25
CA CYS A 988 -1.31 6.69 17.12
C CYS A 988 -1.61 7.28 15.73
N VAL A 989 -2.57 6.71 15.01
CA VAL A 989 -3.06 7.27 13.74
C VAL A 989 -4.38 7.98 13.97
N LEU A 990 -4.37 9.29 13.67
CA LEU A 990 -5.55 10.14 13.64
C LEU A 990 -6.22 10.00 12.28
N LEU A 991 -7.49 9.58 12.27
CA LEU A 991 -8.28 9.33 11.08
C LEU A 991 -9.39 10.40 10.97
N PRO A 992 -9.28 11.39 10.07
CA PRO A 992 -10.38 12.31 9.77
C PRO A 992 -11.63 11.53 9.33
N VAL A 993 -12.79 11.88 9.87
CA VAL A 993 -14.09 11.26 9.49
C VAL A 993 -15.13 12.30 9.07
N PRO A 994 -16.02 11.96 8.12
CA PRO A 994 -17.16 12.80 7.75
C PRO A 994 -18.10 13.04 8.94
N ASP A 995 -18.72 14.22 9.00
CA ASP A 995 -19.64 14.60 10.08
C ASP A 995 -20.82 13.63 10.25
N LEU A 996 -21.27 12.98 9.17
CA LEU A 996 -22.30 11.95 9.24
C LEU A 996 -21.86 10.73 10.07
N ILE A 997 -20.60 10.28 9.93
CA ILE A 997 -20.06 9.22 10.80
C ILE A 997 -20.00 9.73 12.23
N GLN A 998 -19.50 10.94 12.45
CA GLN A 998 -19.40 11.54 13.77
C GLN A 998 -20.77 11.62 14.49
N SER A 999 -21.86 11.87 13.75
CA SER A 999 -23.22 11.89 14.28
C SER A 999 -23.78 10.52 14.70
N LEU A 1000 -23.24 9.43 14.16
CA LEU A 1000 -23.67 8.05 14.43
C LEU A 1000 -22.85 7.36 15.53
N LEU A 1001 -21.86 8.05 16.11
CA LEU A 1001 -21.02 7.50 17.18
C LEU A 1001 -21.74 7.55 18.55
N PRO A 1002 -21.61 6.52 19.40
CA PRO A 1002 -22.23 6.51 20.73
C PRO A 1002 -21.75 7.64 21.66
N SER A 1003 -20.53 8.16 21.44
CA SER A 1003 -19.93 9.25 22.20
C SER A 1003 -19.21 10.23 21.30
N LYS A 1004 -19.25 11.54 21.62
CA LYS A 1004 -18.57 12.58 20.83
C LYS A 1004 -17.05 12.42 20.79
N ASN A 1005 -16.47 11.82 21.84
CA ASN A 1005 -15.08 11.35 21.85
C ASN A 1005 -15.12 9.82 21.88
N ILE A 1006 -14.57 9.15 20.87
CA ILE A 1006 -14.27 7.71 20.97
C ILE A 1006 -12.94 7.56 21.71
N ALA A 1007 -12.84 6.59 22.61
CA ALA A 1007 -11.54 6.13 23.09
C ALA A 1007 -10.67 5.61 21.92
N PRO A 1008 -9.34 5.70 21.99
CA PRO A 1008 -8.49 5.12 20.94
C PRO A 1008 -8.76 3.61 20.82
N PHE A 1009 -9.04 3.15 19.61
CA PHE A 1009 -9.27 1.74 19.30
C PHE A 1009 -8.01 1.09 18.72
N ARG A 1010 -7.98 -0.24 18.68
CA ARG A 1010 -6.91 -1.02 18.03
C ARG A 1010 -7.47 -1.89 16.92
N VAL A 1011 -6.59 -2.30 16.02
CA VAL A 1011 -6.88 -3.31 15.01
C VAL A 1011 -6.46 -4.68 15.53
N THR A 1012 -7.30 -5.70 15.32
CA THR A 1012 -6.94 -7.11 15.48
C THR A 1012 -6.56 -7.64 14.10
N PRO A 1013 -5.27 -7.71 13.73
CA PRO A 1013 -4.84 -8.32 12.50
C PRO A 1013 -4.91 -9.85 12.59
N VAL A 1014 -5.34 -10.51 11.53
CA VAL A 1014 -5.23 -11.97 11.35
C VAL A 1014 -4.62 -12.27 9.98
N PHE A 1015 -3.66 -13.18 9.95
CA PHE A 1015 -2.86 -13.54 8.78
C PHE A 1015 -3.12 -15.01 8.41
N PHE A 1016 -3.62 -15.25 7.20
CA PHE A 1016 -3.78 -16.60 6.65
C PHE A 1016 -2.97 -16.70 5.36
N ASN A 1017 -2.04 -17.64 5.30
CA ASN A 1017 -1.17 -17.84 4.15
C ASN A 1017 -1.31 -19.25 3.56
N MET A 1018 -1.45 -19.33 2.24
CA MET A 1018 -1.36 -20.58 1.49
C MET A 1018 -0.58 -20.34 0.20
N GLY A 1019 0.58 -20.98 0.04
CA GLY A 1019 1.39 -20.83 -1.17
C GLY A 1019 0.69 -21.34 -2.44
N ILE A 1020 0.44 -20.47 -3.42
CA ILE A 1020 -0.20 -20.84 -4.70
C ILE A 1020 0.76 -20.63 -5.89
N ASN A 1021 1.80 -21.46 -5.98
CA ASN A 1021 2.69 -21.56 -7.14
C ASN A 1021 3.42 -22.93 -7.20
N GLU A 1022 4.41 -23.08 -8.08
CA GLU A 1022 5.27 -24.25 -8.22
C GLU A 1022 6.14 -24.52 -6.98
N MET A 1023 6.68 -23.46 -6.36
CA MET A 1023 7.51 -23.55 -5.16
C MET A 1023 6.72 -24.05 -3.94
N ALA A 1024 5.41 -23.82 -3.89
CA ALA A 1024 4.55 -24.38 -2.85
C ALA A 1024 4.39 -25.90 -2.99
N THR A 1025 4.24 -26.44 -4.21
CA THR A 1025 4.25 -27.90 -4.43
C THR A 1025 5.58 -28.51 -3.99
N ILE A 1026 6.70 -27.80 -4.22
CA ILE A 1026 8.01 -28.25 -3.73
C ILE A 1026 8.07 -28.20 -2.20
N ALA A 1027 7.53 -27.17 -1.55
CA ALA A 1027 7.47 -27.07 -0.09
C ALA A 1027 6.69 -28.23 0.55
N GLU A 1028 5.51 -28.56 -0.01
CA GLU A 1028 4.65 -29.66 0.43
C GLU A 1028 5.34 -31.02 0.28
N ASN A 1029 5.90 -31.29 -0.91
CA ASN A 1029 6.62 -32.54 -1.18
C ASN A 1029 7.86 -32.75 -0.29
N LEU A 1030 8.45 -31.67 0.23
CA LEU A 1030 9.57 -31.70 1.17
C LEU A 1030 9.14 -31.63 2.65
N GLY A 1031 7.85 -31.54 2.95
CA GLY A 1031 7.33 -31.43 4.32
C GLY A 1031 7.66 -30.11 5.04
N ASN A 1032 8.03 -29.06 4.30
CA ASN A 1032 8.53 -27.79 4.83
C ASN A 1032 7.43 -26.79 5.23
N THR A 1033 6.14 -27.10 5.02
CA THR A 1033 5.03 -26.16 5.27
C THR A 1033 4.70 -25.95 6.75
N LYS A 1034 5.18 -26.81 7.66
CA LYS A 1034 4.79 -26.80 9.09
C LYS A 1034 4.75 -25.40 9.74
N PRO A 1035 5.72 -24.48 9.55
CA PRO A 1035 5.65 -23.15 10.16
C PRO A 1035 4.54 -22.25 9.60
N GLN A 1036 4.20 -22.39 8.31
CA GLN A 1036 3.01 -21.76 7.71
C GLN A 1036 1.74 -22.30 8.38
N ASP A 1037 1.68 -23.62 8.56
CA ASP A 1037 0.49 -24.30 9.06
C ASP A 1037 0.27 -23.99 10.56
N SER A 1038 1.34 -23.96 11.38
CA SER A 1038 1.31 -23.44 12.75
C SER A 1038 0.85 -21.97 12.80
N SER A 1039 1.40 -21.10 11.95
CA SER A 1039 1.00 -19.68 11.92
C SER A 1039 -0.48 -19.49 11.55
N ASN A 1040 -1.02 -20.34 10.65
CA ASN A 1040 -2.44 -20.33 10.32
C ASN A 1040 -3.32 -20.78 11.51
N ILE A 1041 -2.84 -21.69 12.35
CA ILE A 1041 -3.53 -22.11 13.60
C ILE A 1041 -3.52 -20.96 14.63
N ASP A 1042 -2.37 -20.32 14.87
CA ASP A 1042 -2.27 -19.18 15.79
C ASP A 1042 -3.22 -18.03 15.39
N ASN A 1043 -3.35 -17.79 14.08
CA ASN A 1043 -4.26 -16.77 13.54
C ASN A 1043 -5.74 -17.21 13.56
N PHE A 1044 -6.03 -18.50 13.50
CA PHE A 1044 -7.37 -19.04 13.76
C PHE A 1044 -7.79 -18.81 15.22
N GLU A 1045 -6.89 -19.03 16.19
CA GLU A 1045 -7.19 -18.80 17.60
C GLU A 1045 -7.47 -17.31 17.87
N ARG A 1046 -6.64 -16.41 17.31
CA ARG A 1046 -6.85 -14.96 17.35
C ARG A 1046 -8.18 -14.53 16.72
N LEU A 1047 -8.55 -15.13 15.58
CA LEU A 1047 -9.86 -14.90 14.95
C LEU A 1047 -11.01 -15.41 15.83
N ASN A 1048 -10.86 -16.57 16.45
CA ASN A 1048 -11.88 -17.16 17.33
C ASN A 1048 -12.09 -16.35 18.62
N GLU A 1049 -11.03 -15.76 19.17
CA GLU A 1049 -11.12 -14.81 20.29
C GLU A 1049 -11.89 -13.55 19.87
N PHE A 1050 -11.59 -12.97 18.69
CA PHE A 1050 -12.34 -11.84 18.14
C PHE A 1050 -13.82 -12.20 17.90
N CYS A 1051 -14.12 -13.37 17.30
CA CYS A 1051 -15.48 -13.90 17.15
C CYS A 1051 -16.21 -14.00 18.49
N SER A 1052 -15.50 -14.42 19.54
CA SER A 1052 -16.07 -14.58 20.89
C SER A 1052 -16.34 -13.22 21.55
N ARG A 1053 -15.50 -12.20 21.30
CA ARG A 1053 -15.77 -10.80 21.69
C ARG A 1053 -16.93 -10.19 20.89
N TYR A 1054 -16.99 -10.44 19.58
CA TYR A 1054 -18.07 -9.97 18.69
C TYR A 1054 -19.44 -10.51 19.10
N ARG A 1055 -19.56 -11.83 19.39
CA ARG A 1055 -20.83 -12.44 19.83
C ARG A 1055 -21.36 -11.81 21.12
N LYS A 1056 -20.48 -11.41 22.06
CA LYS A 1056 -20.88 -10.74 23.32
C LYS A 1056 -21.49 -9.35 23.11
N LEU A 1057 -21.34 -8.74 21.93
CA LEU A 1057 -21.97 -7.45 21.61
C LEU A 1057 -23.48 -7.54 21.37
N ASN A 1058 -24.05 -8.74 21.23
CA ASN A 1058 -25.49 -8.99 21.05
C ASN A 1058 -26.13 -8.14 19.93
N LEU A 1059 -25.39 -7.93 18.83
CA LEU A 1059 -25.88 -7.26 17.63
C LEU A 1059 -26.92 -8.14 16.91
N SER A 1060 -28.16 -8.04 17.38
CA SER A 1060 -29.40 -8.55 16.79
C SER A 1060 -29.41 -10.01 16.30
N ASN A 1061 -29.84 -10.93 17.16
CA ASN A 1061 -30.69 -12.03 16.70
C ASN A 1061 -32.04 -11.43 16.23
N ASN A 1062 -32.22 -11.21 14.93
CA ASN A 1062 -33.49 -11.39 14.19
C ASN A 1062 -33.45 -10.82 12.76
N GLY A 1063 -34.06 -11.56 11.83
CA GLY A 1063 -34.83 -10.95 10.74
C GLY A 1063 -34.09 -10.52 9.46
N ASP A 1064 -33.48 -11.49 8.76
CA ASP A 1064 -33.69 -11.76 7.31
C ASP A 1064 -32.45 -12.36 6.62
N CYS A 1065 -31.23 -12.14 7.14
CA CYS A 1065 -30.01 -12.73 6.55
C CYS A 1065 -29.77 -14.21 6.92
N GLU A 1066 -30.32 -14.70 8.03
CA GLU A 1066 -30.12 -16.09 8.49
C GLU A 1066 -30.97 -17.12 7.72
N ARG A 1067 -31.93 -16.70 6.88
CA ARG A 1067 -32.86 -17.64 6.22
C ARG A 1067 -32.25 -18.49 5.11
N GLN A 1068 -30.99 -18.23 4.69
CA GLN A 1068 -30.32 -18.97 3.60
C GLN A 1068 -28.79 -19.13 3.75
N GLY A 1069 -28.16 -18.73 4.87
CA GLY A 1069 -26.69 -18.68 4.99
C GLY A 1069 -26.13 -19.48 6.17
N THR A 1070 -24.97 -20.11 5.98
CA THR A 1070 -24.21 -20.80 7.05
C THR A 1070 -23.88 -19.85 8.21
N SER A 1071 -23.90 -20.39 9.43
CA SER A 1071 -23.69 -19.59 10.65
C SER A 1071 -22.21 -19.24 10.88
N ILE A 1072 -21.92 -18.19 11.65
CA ILE A 1072 -20.53 -17.86 12.01
C ILE A 1072 -19.89 -18.98 12.86
N ALA A 1073 -20.68 -19.72 13.66
CA ALA A 1073 -20.18 -20.86 14.43
C ALA A 1073 -19.75 -22.03 13.53
N GLU A 1074 -20.61 -22.37 12.56
CA GLU A 1074 -20.36 -23.40 11.54
C GLU A 1074 -19.16 -23.04 10.64
N LEU A 1075 -19.08 -21.80 10.14
CA LEU A 1075 -17.94 -21.32 9.35
C LEU A 1075 -16.62 -21.41 10.13
N MET A 1076 -16.63 -21.15 11.45
CA MET A 1076 -15.46 -21.33 12.31
C MET A 1076 -15.12 -22.80 12.55
N SER A 1077 -16.09 -23.71 12.56
CA SER A 1077 -15.84 -25.16 12.55
C SER A 1077 -15.18 -25.57 11.24
N ASN A 1078 -15.79 -25.23 10.11
CA ASN A 1078 -15.30 -25.57 8.77
C ASN A 1078 -13.88 -25.05 8.52
N LEU A 1079 -13.54 -23.86 9.05
CA LEU A 1079 -12.18 -23.31 9.01
C LEU A 1079 -11.20 -24.14 9.85
N LYS A 1080 -11.60 -24.57 11.06
CA LYS A 1080 -10.81 -25.45 11.92
C LYS A 1080 -10.56 -26.81 11.26
N ASP A 1081 -11.60 -27.41 10.69
CA ASP A 1081 -11.54 -28.70 10.00
C ASP A 1081 -10.66 -28.60 8.73
N SER A 1082 -10.74 -27.47 8.02
CA SER A 1082 -9.86 -27.16 6.87
C SER A 1082 -8.39 -27.03 7.25
N LEU A 1083 -8.08 -26.51 8.45
CA LEU A 1083 -6.71 -26.39 8.98
C LEU A 1083 -6.14 -27.74 9.45
N GLN A 1084 -6.99 -28.69 9.82
CA GLN A 1084 -6.60 -30.05 10.21
C GLN A 1084 -6.54 -31.03 9.03
N SER A 1085 -7.05 -30.62 7.86
CA SER A 1085 -7.06 -31.42 6.64
C SER A 1085 -5.67 -31.56 6.01
N SER A 1086 -5.32 -32.77 5.55
CA SER A 1086 -4.08 -33.07 4.81
C SER A 1086 -4.12 -32.71 3.32
N LYS A 1087 -5.08 -31.88 2.89
CA LYS A 1087 -5.28 -31.48 1.50
C LYS A 1087 -4.18 -30.54 1.01
N SER A 1088 -3.44 -30.96 -0.03
CA SER A 1088 -2.46 -30.11 -0.74
C SER A 1088 -3.10 -28.80 -1.21
N LYS A 1089 -2.39 -27.69 -0.95
CA LYS A 1089 -2.78 -26.30 -1.19
C LYS A 1089 -4.22 -26.02 -0.80
N ASN A 1090 -4.59 -26.23 0.47
CA ASN A 1090 -5.96 -26.08 0.91
C ASN A 1090 -6.45 -24.61 0.90
N VAL A 1091 -6.87 -24.12 -0.27
CA VAL A 1091 -7.38 -22.76 -0.49
C VAL A 1091 -8.70 -22.47 0.21
N GLU A 1092 -9.40 -23.50 0.71
CA GLU A 1092 -10.64 -23.36 1.49
C GLU A 1092 -10.40 -22.64 2.82
N ILE A 1093 -9.19 -22.72 3.38
CA ILE A 1093 -8.76 -21.93 4.54
C ILE A 1093 -8.91 -20.43 4.24
N LEU A 1094 -8.38 -19.98 3.10
CA LEU A 1094 -8.42 -18.56 2.70
C LEU A 1094 -9.86 -18.11 2.41
N GLN A 1095 -10.62 -18.92 1.67
CA GLN A 1095 -12.01 -18.62 1.30
C GLN A 1095 -12.91 -18.55 2.54
N THR A 1096 -12.79 -19.51 3.46
CA THR A 1096 -13.62 -19.55 4.68
C THR A 1096 -13.27 -18.39 5.62
N ALA A 1097 -11.97 -18.10 5.81
CA ALA A 1097 -11.53 -16.92 6.58
C ALA A 1097 -12.03 -15.60 5.97
N ALA A 1098 -12.06 -15.48 4.64
CA ALA A 1098 -12.59 -14.31 3.94
C ALA A 1098 -14.12 -14.12 4.13
N ILE A 1099 -14.89 -15.21 4.17
CA ILE A 1099 -16.33 -15.19 4.45
C ILE A 1099 -16.58 -14.81 5.92
N VAL A 1100 -15.86 -15.43 6.87
CA VAL A 1100 -15.94 -15.10 8.30
C VAL A 1100 -15.63 -13.62 8.53
N CYS A 1101 -14.55 -13.11 7.94
CA CYS A 1101 -14.16 -11.70 8.08
C CYS A 1101 -15.28 -10.74 7.61
N ARG A 1102 -15.93 -11.01 6.46
CA ARG A 1102 -17.06 -10.20 5.98
C ARG A 1102 -18.27 -10.25 6.89
N ARG A 1103 -18.63 -11.43 7.42
CA ARG A 1103 -19.73 -11.58 8.38
C ARG A 1103 -19.47 -10.82 9.69
N LEU A 1104 -18.21 -10.62 10.06
CA LEU A 1104 -17.76 -9.82 11.21
C LEU A 1104 -17.52 -8.33 10.88
N LYS A 1105 -17.91 -7.87 9.68
CA LYS A 1105 -17.68 -6.50 9.16
C LYS A 1105 -16.21 -6.05 9.14
N GLY A 1106 -15.28 -7.00 9.06
CA GLY A 1106 -13.83 -6.74 9.03
C GLY A 1106 -13.31 -6.26 7.67
N LEU A 1107 -12.10 -5.73 7.67
CA LEU A 1107 -11.36 -5.30 6.49
C LEU A 1107 -10.67 -6.47 5.80
N ARG A 1108 -10.69 -6.50 4.47
CA ARG A 1108 -10.09 -7.55 3.64
C ARG A 1108 -8.87 -7.05 2.88
N PHE A 1109 -7.77 -7.81 2.99
CA PHE A 1109 -6.51 -7.58 2.30
C PHE A 1109 -6.06 -8.86 1.59
N THR A 1110 -5.57 -8.73 0.35
CA THR A 1110 -5.08 -9.87 -0.44
C THR A 1110 -3.69 -9.58 -0.99
N SER A 1111 -2.72 -10.42 -0.66
CA SER A 1111 -1.31 -10.22 -0.96
C SER A 1111 -0.64 -11.41 -1.66
N CYS A 1112 0.40 -11.10 -2.42
CA CYS A 1112 1.43 -12.03 -2.87
C CYS A 1112 2.69 -11.20 -3.18
N LYS A 1113 3.79 -11.84 -3.59
CA LYS A 1113 5.06 -11.17 -3.93
C LYS A 1113 4.96 -9.84 -4.69
N SER A 1114 4.03 -9.68 -5.63
CA SER A 1114 3.89 -8.47 -6.47
C SER A 1114 2.47 -7.87 -6.52
N ALA A 1115 1.49 -8.50 -5.86
CA ALA A 1115 0.05 -8.24 -5.99
C ALA A 1115 -0.52 -8.09 -7.42
N LYS A 1116 0.17 -8.63 -8.43
CA LYS A 1116 -0.25 -8.58 -9.84
C LYS A 1116 -1.06 -9.82 -10.22
N ASP A 1117 -0.40 -10.96 -10.40
CA ASP A 1117 -0.97 -12.15 -11.05
C ASP A 1117 -1.77 -13.03 -10.08
N ARG A 1118 -1.10 -13.69 -9.11
CA ARG A 1118 -1.74 -14.58 -8.12
C ARG A 1118 -2.86 -13.87 -7.35
N THR A 1119 -2.61 -12.63 -6.92
CA THR A 1119 -3.61 -11.77 -6.26
C THR A 1119 -4.79 -11.45 -7.17
N GLY A 1120 -4.58 -11.26 -8.48
CA GLY A 1120 -5.67 -11.09 -9.43
C GLY A 1120 -6.55 -12.34 -9.55
N MET A 1121 -5.96 -13.53 -9.47
CA MET A 1121 -6.69 -14.79 -9.47
C MET A 1121 -7.51 -14.98 -8.18
N SER A 1122 -6.92 -14.69 -7.01
CA SER A 1122 -7.66 -14.70 -5.72
C SER A 1122 -8.82 -13.71 -5.70
N VAL A 1123 -8.57 -12.43 -6.00
CA VAL A 1123 -9.60 -11.38 -5.90
C VAL A 1123 -10.79 -11.66 -6.80
N THR A 1124 -10.56 -12.08 -8.06
CA THR A 1124 -11.66 -12.45 -8.98
C THR A 1124 -12.42 -13.70 -8.49
N LEU A 1125 -11.74 -14.64 -7.83
CA LEU A 1125 -12.39 -15.80 -7.20
C LEU A 1125 -13.25 -15.40 -6.01
N GLU A 1126 -12.72 -14.55 -5.13
CA GLU A 1126 -13.44 -13.99 -3.98
C GLU A 1126 -14.67 -13.18 -4.41
N GLN A 1127 -14.54 -12.37 -5.46
CA GLN A 1127 -15.65 -11.63 -6.08
C GLN A 1127 -16.73 -12.58 -6.62
N CYS A 1128 -16.38 -13.59 -7.42
CA CYS A 1128 -17.35 -14.56 -7.95
C CYS A 1128 -18.00 -15.42 -6.85
N SER A 1129 -17.26 -15.74 -5.78
CA SER A 1129 -17.82 -16.42 -4.60
C SER A 1129 -18.88 -15.56 -3.89
N ILE A 1130 -18.69 -14.24 -3.80
CA ILE A 1130 -19.73 -13.32 -3.30
C ILE A 1130 -20.95 -13.33 -4.22
N LEU A 1131 -20.76 -13.30 -5.54
CA LEU A 1131 -21.89 -13.36 -6.49
C LEU A 1131 -22.71 -14.65 -6.35
N ASN A 1132 -22.05 -15.79 -6.13
CA ASN A 1132 -22.71 -17.07 -5.85
C ASN A 1132 -23.43 -17.06 -4.50
N LEU A 1133 -22.68 -16.90 -3.41
CA LEU A 1133 -23.18 -17.05 -2.03
C LEU A 1133 -24.19 -15.98 -1.60
N GLU A 1134 -24.09 -14.76 -2.15
CA GLU A 1134 -24.86 -13.61 -1.69
C GLU A 1134 -25.83 -13.02 -2.70
N TYR A 1135 -25.69 -13.32 -4.00
CA TYR A 1135 -26.51 -12.76 -5.07
C TYR A 1135 -27.09 -13.82 -6.03
N GLY A 1136 -26.90 -15.11 -5.75
CA GLY A 1136 -27.54 -16.19 -6.49
C GLY A 1136 -27.08 -16.31 -7.95
N LEU A 1137 -25.81 -16.03 -8.23
CA LEU A 1137 -25.15 -16.47 -9.47
C LEU A 1137 -25.24 -18.00 -9.55
N ALA A 1138 -25.59 -18.55 -10.71
CA ALA A 1138 -25.68 -20.00 -10.86
C ALA A 1138 -24.29 -20.65 -10.78
N GLU A 1139 -24.17 -21.78 -10.08
CA GLU A 1139 -22.89 -22.50 -9.91
C GLU A 1139 -22.21 -22.85 -11.25
N SER A 1140 -23.02 -23.23 -12.25
CA SER A 1140 -22.57 -23.50 -13.62
C SER A 1140 -21.97 -22.28 -14.34
N GLU A 1141 -22.33 -21.06 -13.93
CA GLU A 1141 -21.84 -19.82 -14.55
C GLU A 1141 -20.58 -19.27 -13.86
N ILE A 1142 -20.15 -19.81 -12.71
CA ILE A 1142 -19.00 -19.29 -11.93
C ILE A 1142 -17.72 -19.27 -12.78
N GLN A 1143 -17.40 -20.37 -13.47
CA GLN A 1143 -16.19 -20.44 -14.30
C GLN A 1143 -16.22 -19.42 -15.45
N ARG A 1144 -17.38 -19.25 -16.09
CA ARG A 1144 -17.59 -18.27 -17.17
C ARG A 1144 -17.47 -16.83 -16.67
N ALA A 1145 -17.98 -16.54 -15.47
CA ALA A 1145 -17.81 -15.24 -14.82
C ALA A 1145 -16.34 -14.97 -14.48
N LEU A 1146 -15.61 -15.95 -13.94
CA LEU A 1146 -14.17 -15.86 -13.68
C LEU A 1146 -13.37 -15.59 -14.94
N ASP A 1147 -13.65 -16.31 -16.03
CA ASP A 1147 -12.93 -16.16 -17.28
C ASP A 1147 -13.22 -14.79 -17.93
N CYS A 1148 -14.45 -14.28 -17.85
CA CYS A 1148 -14.80 -12.92 -18.27
C CYS A 1148 -14.05 -11.85 -17.45
N MET A 1149 -14.16 -11.89 -16.11
CA MET A 1149 -13.49 -10.91 -15.23
C MET A 1149 -11.96 -10.98 -15.31
N ARG A 1150 -11.39 -12.16 -15.59
CA ARG A 1150 -9.94 -12.32 -15.77
C ARG A 1150 -9.46 -11.92 -17.16
N SER A 1151 -10.30 -11.94 -18.21
CA SER A 1151 -9.91 -11.58 -19.59
C SER A 1151 -10.08 -10.10 -19.91
N GLU A 1152 -11.17 -9.49 -19.44
CA GLU A 1152 -11.54 -8.10 -19.80
C GLU A 1152 -11.81 -7.18 -18.60
N GLY A 1153 -11.51 -7.64 -17.37
CA GLY A 1153 -11.71 -6.91 -16.12
C GLY A 1153 -10.51 -6.09 -15.62
N CYS A 1154 -10.68 -5.39 -14.49
CA CYS A 1154 -9.72 -4.40 -14.00
C CYS A 1154 -8.33 -4.99 -13.68
N ARG A 1155 -8.24 -6.28 -13.36
CA ARG A 1155 -6.98 -7.00 -13.11
C ARG A 1155 -6.06 -7.07 -14.33
N ARG A 1156 -6.59 -6.92 -15.55
CA ARG A 1156 -5.82 -6.82 -16.80
C ARG A 1156 -5.11 -5.48 -16.92
N GLU A 1157 -5.77 -4.42 -16.47
CA GLU A 1157 -5.18 -3.08 -16.41
C GLU A 1157 -4.12 -2.99 -15.30
N ASN A 1158 -4.30 -3.71 -14.18
CA ASN A 1158 -3.22 -3.85 -13.19
C ASN A 1158 -1.94 -4.45 -13.82
N ALA A 1159 -2.07 -5.46 -14.68
CA ALA A 1159 -0.93 -6.05 -15.37
C ALA A 1159 -0.24 -5.04 -16.32
N TYR A 1160 -1.02 -4.23 -17.04
CA TYR A 1160 -0.50 -3.16 -17.90
C TYR A 1160 0.22 -2.08 -17.11
N LYS A 1161 -0.43 -1.50 -16.08
CA LYS A 1161 0.17 -0.49 -15.18
C LYS A 1161 1.47 -0.96 -14.51
N ASN A 1162 1.66 -2.27 -14.35
CA ASN A 1162 2.86 -2.83 -13.73
C ASN A 1162 3.97 -3.24 -14.71
N THR A 1163 3.63 -3.72 -15.91
CA THR A 1163 4.59 -4.34 -16.86
C THR A 1163 4.45 -3.88 -18.32
N GLY A 1164 3.68 -2.84 -18.61
CA GLY A 1164 3.44 -2.32 -19.96
C GLY A 1164 2.63 -3.26 -20.88
N VAL A 1165 2.23 -4.43 -20.39
CA VAL A 1165 1.54 -5.47 -21.15
C VAL A 1165 0.32 -5.95 -20.39
N ARG A 1166 -0.85 -5.94 -21.05
CA ARG A 1166 -2.05 -6.65 -20.58
C ARG A 1166 -1.84 -8.16 -20.80
N LYS A 1167 -1.00 -8.82 -19.99
CA LYS A 1167 -0.87 -10.29 -19.85
C LYS A 1167 -0.40 -10.67 -18.44
N TYR A 1168 -0.96 -11.74 -17.88
CA TYR A 1168 -0.49 -12.32 -16.61
C TYR A 1168 0.83 -13.07 -16.81
N ALA A 1169 1.76 -12.91 -15.88
CA ALA A 1169 3.12 -13.43 -15.93
C ALA A 1169 3.21 -14.89 -15.46
N PHE A 1170 2.51 -15.80 -16.15
CA PHE A 1170 2.60 -17.24 -15.92
C PHE A 1170 3.14 -17.93 -17.17
N ASN A 1171 4.18 -18.75 -17.00
CA ASN A 1171 4.60 -19.71 -18.04
C ASN A 1171 3.70 -20.97 -18.02
N ARG A 1172 3.84 -21.84 -19.03
CA ARG A 1172 3.00 -23.05 -19.16
C ARG A 1172 3.12 -24.00 -17.95
N LEU A 1173 4.32 -24.18 -17.39
CA LEU A 1173 4.53 -25.05 -16.22
C LEU A 1173 3.86 -24.46 -14.98
N GLN A 1174 4.08 -23.17 -14.73
CA GLN A 1174 3.46 -22.43 -13.61
C GLN A 1174 1.94 -22.53 -13.65
N HIS A 1175 1.32 -22.33 -14.82
CA HIS A 1175 -0.12 -22.47 -15.03
C HIS A 1175 -0.66 -23.85 -14.56
N PHE A 1176 0.05 -24.96 -14.84
CA PHE A 1176 -0.38 -26.28 -14.37
C PHE A 1176 -0.28 -26.46 -12.85
N THR A 1177 0.67 -25.78 -12.18
CA THR A 1177 0.83 -25.85 -10.71
C THR A 1177 -0.20 -25.03 -9.91
N LEU A 1178 -0.98 -24.19 -10.58
CA LEU A 1178 -2.11 -23.47 -9.98
C LEU A 1178 -3.31 -24.42 -9.81
N PRO A 1179 -4.05 -24.35 -8.68
CA PRO A 1179 -5.37 -24.97 -8.54
C PRO A 1179 -6.31 -24.51 -9.65
N GLN A 1180 -7.26 -25.35 -10.07
CA GLN A 1180 -8.12 -25.11 -11.23
C GLN A 1180 -8.82 -23.73 -11.20
N MET A 1181 -9.46 -23.39 -10.07
CA MET A 1181 -10.16 -22.11 -9.88
C MET A 1181 -9.23 -20.89 -9.89
N TYR A 1182 -7.91 -21.07 -9.79
CA TYR A 1182 -6.89 -20.01 -9.82
C TYR A 1182 -6.20 -19.87 -11.17
N ARG A 1183 -6.59 -20.64 -12.20
CA ARG A 1183 -5.98 -20.55 -13.53
C ARG A 1183 -6.54 -19.37 -14.33
N PRO A 1184 -5.69 -18.56 -14.99
CA PRO A 1184 -6.14 -17.55 -15.94
C PRO A 1184 -6.62 -18.19 -17.26
N PRO A 1185 -7.63 -17.61 -17.94
CA PRO A 1185 -8.11 -18.11 -19.23
C PRO A 1185 -7.05 -18.00 -20.34
N ALA A 1186 -7.17 -18.84 -21.37
CA ALA A 1186 -6.23 -18.91 -22.48
C ALA A 1186 -6.05 -17.55 -23.20
N GLY A 1187 -4.83 -17.28 -23.69
CA GLY A 1187 -4.48 -16.00 -24.33
C GLY A 1187 -4.18 -14.85 -23.36
N THR A 1188 -4.70 -14.89 -22.13
CA THR A 1188 -4.52 -13.79 -21.14
C THR A 1188 -3.20 -13.84 -20.37
N TYR A 1189 -2.44 -14.95 -20.46
CA TYR A 1189 -1.18 -15.16 -19.78
C TYR A 1189 -0.03 -15.47 -20.75
N GLY A 1190 1.22 -15.36 -20.26
CA GLY A 1190 2.42 -15.78 -20.99
C GLY A 1190 3.71 -15.42 -20.28
N SER A 1191 4.84 -15.80 -20.88
CA SER A 1191 6.18 -15.40 -20.42
C SER A 1191 6.47 -13.93 -20.77
N SER A 1192 6.00 -13.01 -19.94
CA SER A 1192 6.53 -11.64 -19.89
C SER A 1192 7.89 -11.64 -19.17
N GLN A 1193 8.86 -10.87 -19.66
CA GLN A 1193 10.03 -10.48 -18.86
C GLN A 1193 9.55 -9.54 -17.72
N THR A 1194 9.98 -9.76 -16.47
CA THR A 1194 9.45 -9.11 -15.23
C THR A 1194 10.51 -8.80 -14.19
#